data_AF-C8VX57-F1
#
_entry.id   AF-C8VX57-F1
#
_cell.length_a   1.000
_cell.length_b   1.000
_cell.length_c   1.000
_cell.angle_alpha   90.00
_cell.angle_beta   90.00
_cell.angle_gamma   90.00
#
_symmetry.space_group_name_H-M   'P 1'
#
loop_
_entity.id
_entity.type
_entity.pdbx_description
1 polymer ?
#
loop_
_entity_poly.entity_id
_entity_poly.type
_entity_poly.pdbx_seq_one_letter_code
_entity_poly.pdbx_strand_id
1 'polypeptide(L)'
;MERNQCFILLIKDMIKTFPAFSAAVIFILLIFAQPAASQASVTVQAVPGLNGIYKQSRPLEIKISVNNDGPAINGYVKLVPKDDEGRPLNYMTAYRRSVEIPAGTNYKTVMLIFEENGPLKADVELWSGNSRLAKAKIQGTTVDQRGSIILALNEKTLQGGLMSYADKTFGLNSTVKYLPIADLPADYFALSVADVIVVEPESIGQLNAKQVSVIKDWVKLGGKLILSEGAGTAANQPFAEFCPPSNNTADLFKISAGRGTVIYSRPGVGNVSGTDKEYWESFIKQYADSDNKNVKEVIINEGMRNNGNLVDTSSYIPQLKFPSLSSLAVFWVIYLLLVGPLVYYILKRYDRRELAWIVIPVFSLVASVAVFLASPSQKLPDPFGQTLSIIEILDEHLAEVRSAGSFITVKGGLLQVESPQDAIVFPVNVYSSMKEPNEVEIKNNSQEISYRNVEYWSIRQASLYTLWSDYGRVEADLQLTGNRIVGKVKNATKTDLKNCKIQVAGRLIDLGELSIGKEIQVSEDLSKWPILNRWGNMEERQRQERIQKDTSIIREERMLSDKLGTDGQLSTRIEFSGWSEQKSSLFQIKQAKNRQEQNNLTLVRQYFPLQLPAGVPVKLPPGLVPAQVTDGFYGEEPGGVVSRGDITFEYNLNGLFAEAKFVLQTVHIGDLPETALQNGIKIYDWQKNAWVEFKPGKKSITGVEMTQGMVSLSGEDLNRCLSTEKELRLKLSGGEQKPKIILPPQLSIEGVTQ
;
A
#
# COMPACT_ATOMS: atom_id res chain seq x y z
N MET A 1 46.88 32.05 -37.59
CA MET A 1 46.20 32.54 -38.80
C MET A 1 47.03 32.34 -40.08
N GLU A 2 48.33 32.00 -40.01
CA GLU A 2 49.17 31.84 -41.22
C GLU A 2 49.23 30.41 -41.81
N ARG A 3 48.79 29.35 -41.10
CA ARG A 3 48.85 27.96 -41.62
C ARG A 3 47.76 27.60 -42.63
N ASN A 4 46.65 28.35 -42.67
CA ASN A 4 45.52 28.07 -43.57
C ASN A 4 45.64 28.79 -44.93
N GLN A 5 46.46 29.84 -45.04
CA GLN A 5 46.66 30.54 -46.31
C GLN A 5 47.63 29.80 -47.25
N CYS A 6 48.64 29.10 -46.74
CA CYS A 6 49.53 28.25 -47.54
C CYS A 6 48.80 27.06 -48.21
N PHE A 7 47.80 26.47 -47.54
CA PHE A 7 47.07 25.31 -48.05
C PHE A 7 46.11 25.67 -49.19
N ILE A 8 45.51 26.87 -49.14
CA ILE A 8 44.59 27.37 -50.18
C ILE A 8 45.34 27.83 -51.44
N LEU A 9 46.58 28.34 -51.29
CA LEU A 9 47.43 28.70 -52.43
C LEU A 9 47.96 27.47 -53.18
N LEU A 10 48.36 26.41 -52.47
CA LEU A 10 48.78 25.14 -53.06
C LEU A 10 47.68 24.46 -53.89
N ILE A 11 46.42 24.56 -53.45
CA ILE A 11 45.26 24.00 -54.17
C ILE A 11 44.94 24.79 -55.44
N LYS A 12 45.13 26.12 -55.44
CA LYS A 12 44.87 26.97 -56.61
C LYS A 12 45.85 26.71 -57.77
N ASP A 13 47.11 26.41 -57.48
CA ASP A 13 48.11 26.10 -58.52
C ASP A 13 47.97 24.67 -59.07
N MET A 14 47.52 23.72 -58.25
CA MET A 14 47.27 22.34 -58.67
C MET A 14 46.06 22.21 -59.62
N ILE A 15 45.04 23.07 -59.48
CA ILE A 15 43.83 23.06 -60.33
C ILE A 15 44.11 23.58 -61.75
N LYS A 16 45.17 24.39 -61.95
CA LYS A 16 45.52 24.93 -63.28
C LYS A 16 46.35 24.00 -64.16
N THR A 17 47.03 23.00 -63.60
CA THR A 17 48.04 22.21 -64.32
C THR A 17 47.56 20.85 -64.83
N PHE A 18 46.43 20.31 -64.36
CA PHE A 18 45.94 19.00 -64.79
C PHE A 18 44.40 18.94 -64.94
N PRO A 19 43.84 19.24 -66.14
CA PRO A 19 42.39 19.19 -66.35
C PRO A 19 41.80 17.77 -66.22
N ALA A 20 42.63 16.72 -66.39
CA ALA A 20 42.20 15.33 -66.21
C ALA A 20 42.08 14.90 -64.72
N PHE A 21 42.75 15.60 -63.79
CA PHE A 21 42.70 15.24 -62.36
C PHE A 21 41.46 15.82 -61.65
N SER A 22 40.91 16.93 -62.16
CA SER A 22 39.66 17.51 -61.64
C SER A 22 38.44 16.63 -61.91
N ALA A 23 38.39 15.91 -63.04
CA ALA A 23 37.27 15.02 -63.34
C ALA A 23 37.23 13.79 -62.41
N ALA A 24 38.39 13.22 -62.08
CA ALA A 24 38.49 12.06 -61.19
C ALA A 24 38.16 12.41 -59.73
N VAL A 25 38.57 13.58 -59.24
CA VAL A 25 38.26 14.03 -57.87
C VAL A 25 36.79 14.43 -57.72
N ILE A 26 36.17 15.01 -58.76
CA ILE A 26 34.73 15.32 -58.78
C ILE A 26 33.89 14.03 -58.86
N PHE A 27 34.34 13.02 -59.63
CA PHE A 27 33.66 11.72 -59.71
C PHE A 27 33.76 10.94 -58.38
N ILE A 28 34.90 11.02 -57.68
CA ILE A 28 35.06 10.44 -56.33
C ILE A 28 34.23 11.21 -55.29
N LEU A 29 34.15 12.54 -55.36
CA LEU A 29 33.29 13.34 -54.47
C LEU A 29 31.79 13.10 -54.72
N LEU A 30 31.38 12.76 -55.94
CA LEU A 30 29.99 12.36 -56.26
C LEU A 30 29.66 10.93 -55.78
N ILE A 31 30.65 10.03 -55.67
CA ILE A 31 30.47 8.70 -55.07
C ILE A 31 30.35 8.78 -53.54
N PHE A 32 30.94 9.80 -52.90
CA PHE A 32 30.79 10.06 -51.46
C PHE A 32 29.68 11.05 -51.09
N ALA A 33 29.11 11.77 -52.06
CA ALA A 33 27.90 12.58 -51.88
C ALA A 33 26.65 11.70 -51.98
N GLN A 34 26.49 10.76 -51.05
CA GLN A 34 25.15 10.25 -50.80
C GLN A 34 24.28 11.43 -50.33
N PRO A 35 23.04 11.58 -50.82
CA PRO A 35 22.11 12.51 -50.20
C PRO A 35 22.07 12.16 -48.72
N ALA A 36 22.30 13.15 -47.85
CA ALA A 36 22.05 12.97 -46.44
C ALA A 36 20.62 12.47 -46.30
N ALA A 37 20.46 11.18 -46.00
CA ALA A 37 19.17 10.56 -45.81
C ALA A 37 18.47 11.39 -44.73
N SER A 38 17.28 11.90 -45.07
CA SER A 38 16.43 12.70 -44.21
C SER A 38 16.41 12.13 -42.79
N GLN A 39 17.05 12.83 -41.86
CA GLN A 39 17.16 12.45 -40.47
C GLN A 39 15.86 12.86 -39.76
N ALA A 40 14.81 12.08 -39.96
CA ALA A 40 13.73 11.75 -39.00
C ALA A 40 12.61 10.97 -39.73
N SER A 41 12.84 9.69 -40.06
CA SER A 41 11.75 8.81 -40.52
C SER A 41 10.86 8.32 -39.37
N VAL A 42 11.27 8.54 -38.11
CA VAL A 42 10.56 8.08 -36.93
C VAL A 42 10.61 9.14 -35.85
N THR A 43 9.46 9.50 -35.28
CA THR A 43 9.38 10.40 -34.13
C THR A 43 8.63 9.74 -32.97
N VAL A 44 8.99 10.11 -31.75
CA VAL A 44 8.38 9.58 -30.53
C VAL A 44 7.84 10.75 -29.71
N GLN A 45 6.66 10.55 -29.12
CA GLN A 45 6.07 11.45 -28.14
C GLN A 45 5.67 10.63 -26.91
N ALA A 46 5.81 11.21 -25.73
CA ALA A 46 5.48 10.57 -24.46
C ALA A 46 4.76 11.55 -23.54
N VAL A 47 3.55 11.19 -23.11
CA VAL A 47 2.70 12.00 -22.24
C VAL A 47 2.46 11.23 -20.93
N PRO A 48 2.86 11.78 -19.77
CA PRO A 48 2.68 11.12 -18.48
C PRO A 48 1.28 11.34 -17.91
N GLY A 49 0.76 10.36 -17.19
CA GLY A 49 -0.43 10.41 -16.37
C GLY A 49 -1.70 10.85 -17.11
N LEU A 50 -2.48 11.69 -16.45
CA LEU A 50 -3.80 12.14 -16.88
C LEU A 50 -3.65 13.38 -17.77
N ASN A 51 -3.19 13.14 -19.01
CA ASN A 51 -2.88 14.14 -20.04
C ASN A 51 -1.78 15.13 -19.63
N GLY A 52 -0.70 14.63 -19.03
CA GLY A 52 0.44 15.44 -18.59
C GLY A 52 0.40 15.84 -17.12
N ILE A 53 -0.60 15.40 -16.34
CA ILE A 53 -0.61 15.58 -14.87
C ILE A 53 -0.42 14.22 -14.21
N TYR A 54 0.50 14.16 -13.25
CA TYR A 54 0.74 12.95 -12.47
C TYR A 54 1.15 13.27 -11.04
N LYS A 55 1.01 12.30 -10.15
CA LYS A 55 1.36 12.41 -8.73
C LYS A 55 2.64 11.65 -8.42
N GLN A 56 3.49 12.19 -7.54
CA GLN A 56 4.72 11.53 -7.09
C GLN A 56 4.43 10.25 -6.31
N SER A 57 5.34 9.27 -6.38
CA SER A 57 5.29 7.99 -5.67
C SER A 57 4.03 7.17 -5.93
N ARG A 58 3.46 7.31 -7.14
CA ARG A 58 2.27 6.58 -7.58
C ARG A 58 2.57 5.78 -8.86
N PRO A 59 1.75 4.76 -9.16
CA PRO A 59 1.68 4.25 -10.52
C PRO A 59 1.56 5.40 -11.52
N LEU A 60 2.35 5.33 -12.58
CA LEU A 60 2.39 6.31 -13.64
C LEU A 60 2.23 5.63 -14.98
N GLU A 61 1.11 5.91 -15.64
CA GLU A 61 0.94 5.57 -17.05
C GLU A 61 1.68 6.60 -17.91
N ILE A 62 2.42 6.12 -18.91
CA ILE A 62 3.05 6.95 -19.92
C ILE A 62 2.49 6.52 -21.27
N LYS A 63 1.69 7.40 -21.86
CA LYS A 63 1.13 7.23 -23.21
C LYS A 63 2.22 7.58 -24.21
N ILE A 64 2.63 6.61 -25.03
CA ILE A 64 3.70 6.74 -26.01
C ILE A 64 3.08 6.64 -27.40
N SER A 65 3.37 7.62 -28.24
CA SER A 65 3.01 7.62 -29.66
C SER A 65 4.27 7.63 -30.51
N VAL A 66 4.35 6.74 -31.50
CA VAL A 66 5.47 6.63 -32.43
C VAL A 66 4.93 6.84 -33.83
N ASN A 67 5.31 7.95 -34.47
CA ASN A 67 5.05 8.15 -35.89
C ASN A 67 6.18 7.50 -36.69
N ASN A 68 5.88 6.46 -37.46
CA ASN A 68 6.84 5.74 -38.28
C ASN A 68 6.52 5.96 -39.76
N ASP A 69 7.22 6.88 -40.39
CA ASP A 69 7.15 7.14 -41.83
C ASP A 69 8.14 6.26 -42.63
N GLY A 70 8.86 5.36 -41.93
CA GLY A 70 9.85 4.44 -42.49
C GLY A 70 9.36 2.99 -42.61
N PRO A 71 10.28 2.02 -42.78
CA PRO A 71 9.95 0.59 -42.80
C PRO A 71 9.43 0.11 -41.44
N ALA A 72 8.86 -1.09 -41.40
CA ALA A 72 8.40 -1.69 -40.14
C ALA A 72 9.56 -1.85 -39.15
N ILE A 73 9.30 -1.60 -37.87
CA ILE A 73 10.29 -1.62 -36.79
C ILE A 73 9.91 -2.71 -35.80
N ASN A 74 10.82 -3.66 -35.60
CA ASN A 74 10.74 -4.65 -34.52
C ASN A 74 11.78 -4.30 -33.47
N GLY A 75 11.33 -3.85 -32.31
CA GLY A 75 12.22 -3.28 -31.33
C GLY A 75 11.60 -3.15 -29.95
N TYR A 76 12.08 -2.19 -29.19
CA TYR A 76 11.52 -1.88 -27.88
C TYR A 76 11.58 -0.38 -27.61
N VAL A 77 10.61 0.10 -26.86
CA VAL A 77 10.69 1.41 -26.22
C VAL A 77 11.30 1.21 -24.84
N LYS A 78 12.25 2.08 -24.45
CA LYS A 78 12.94 2.05 -23.16
C LYS A 78 12.78 3.38 -22.46
N LEU A 79 12.44 3.34 -21.17
CA LEU A 79 12.44 4.47 -20.27
C LEU A 79 13.75 4.47 -19.47
N VAL A 80 14.50 5.55 -19.58
CA VAL A 80 15.81 5.71 -18.92
C VAL A 80 15.72 6.86 -17.93
N PRO A 81 15.71 6.59 -16.61
CA PRO A 81 15.78 7.62 -15.57
C PRO A 81 17.09 8.42 -15.65
N LYS A 82 17.01 9.73 -15.37
CA LYS A 82 18.12 10.67 -15.53
C LYS A 82 18.18 11.70 -14.42
N ASP A 83 19.39 12.18 -14.14
CA ASP A 83 19.62 13.33 -13.29
C ASP A 83 19.42 14.66 -14.03
N ASP A 84 19.62 15.76 -13.30
CA ASP A 84 19.44 17.14 -13.78
C ASP A 84 20.43 17.52 -14.89
N GLU A 85 21.56 16.82 -14.95
CA GLU A 85 22.58 16.96 -15.99
C GLU A 85 22.31 16.03 -17.20
N GLY A 86 21.25 15.22 -17.16
CA GLY A 86 20.85 14.29 -18.21
C GLY A 86 21.63 12.98 -18.25
N ARG A 87 22.38 12.66 -17.19
CA ARG A 87 23.11 11.40 -17.02
C ARG A 87 22.18 10.29 -16.54
N PRO A 88 22.29 9.05 -17.05
CA PRO A 88 21.48 7.92 -16.58
C PRO A 88 21.66 7.64 -15.08
N LEU A 89 20.55 7.38 -14.38
CA LEU A 89 20.54 6.98 -12.98
C LEU A 89 20.52 5.45 -12.86
N ASN A 90 21.70 4.84 -12.75
CA ASN A 90 21.83 3.37 -12.72
C ASN A 90 21.29 2.70 -11.44
N TYR A 91 20.99 3.48 -10.40
CA TYR A 91 20.31 2.97 -9.19
C TYR A 91 18.78 3.02 -9.30
N MET A 92 18.22 3.54 -10.40
CA MET A 92 16.78 3.54 -10.63
C MET A 92 16.41 2.43 -11.62
N THR A 93 15.22 1.88 -11.46
CA THR A 93 14.70 0.85 -12.34
C THR A 93 14.52 1.37 -13.78
N ALA A 94 15.09 0.69 -14.76
CA ALA A 94 14.82 0.95 -16.17
C ALA A 94 13.63 0.12 -16.64
N TYR A 95 12.71 0.71 -17.39
CA TYR A 95 11.55 0.00 -17.94
C TYR A 95 11.68 -0.14 -19.45
N ARG A 96 11.29 -1.29 -20.00
CA ARG A 96 11.22 -1.49 -21.46
C ARG A 96 9.93 -2.19 -21.87
N ARG A 97 9.47 -1.96 -23.09
CA ARG A 97 8.32 -2.63 -23.69
C ARG A 97 8.66 -3.02 -25.13
N SER A 98 8.53 -4.30 -25.46
CA SER A 98 8.67 -4.76 -26.85
C SER A 98 7.56 -4.16 -27.71
N VAL A 99 7.91 -3.71 -28.92
CA VAL A 99 6.98 -3.11 -29.87
C VAL A 99 7.24 -3.62 -31.28
N GLU A 100 6.15 -3.88 -31.99
CA GLU A 100 6.14 -4.19 -33.42
C GLU A 100 5.36 -3.06 -34.11
N ILE A 101 6.08 -2.17 -34.79
CA ILE A 101 5.53 -0.93 -35.34
C ILE A 101 5.46 -1.07 -36.87
N PRO A 102 4.26 -1.13 -37.48
CA PRO A 102 4.12 -1.21 -38.93
C PRO A 102 4.65 0.05 -39.63
N ALA A 103 5.02 -0.10 -40.90
CA ALA A 103 5.43 1.01 -41.76
C ALA A 103 4.27 1.99 -42.00
N GLY A 104 4.55 3.29 -42.00
CA GLY A 104 3.58 4.35 -42.30
C GLY A 104 2.48 4.53 -41.25
N THR A 105 2.72 4.19 -39.98
CA THR A 105 1.69 4.23 -38.92
C THR A 105 2.05 5.16 -37.77
N ASN A 106 1.02 5.71 -37.13
CA ASN A 106 1.13 6.31 -35.81
C ASN A 106 0.75 5.26 -34.76
N TYR A 107 1.76 4.54 -34.27
CA TYR A 107 1.59 3.47 -33.30
C TYR A 107 1.49 4.03 -31.88
N LYS A 108 0.46 3.59 -31.15
CA LYS A 108 0.23 4.01 -29.75
C LYS A 108 0.42 2.83 -28.81
N THR A 109 1.12 3.08 -27.71
CA THR A 109 1.28 2.11 -26.63
C THR A 109 1.33 2.82 -25.29
N VAL A 110 1.13 2.08 -24.21
CA VAL A 110 1.27 2.57 -22.84
C VAL A 110 2.36 1.81 -22.09
N MET A 111 3.05 2.52 -21.19
CA MET A 111 3.90 1.92 -20.17
C MET A 111 3.34 2.31 -18.81
N LEU A 112 3.03 1.31 -17.99
CA LEU A 112 2.66 1.51 -16.60
C LEU A 112 3.90 1.25 -15.74
N ILE A 113 4.42 2.31 -15.12
CA ILE A 113 5.61 2.26 -14.27
C ILE A 113 5.26 2.66 -12.85
N PHE A 114 6.17 2.45 -11.91
CA PHE A 114 6.10 3.06 -10.59
C PHE A 114 7.17 4.15 -10.46
N GLU A 115 6.75 5.36 -10.09
CA GLU A 115 7.64 6.50 -9.85
C GLU A 115 8.22 6.40 -8.43
N GLU A 116 9.55 6.43 -8.27
CA GLU A 116 10.21 6.14 -6.98
C GLU A 116 10.55 7.40 -6.17
N ASN A 117 11.03 8.47 -6.83
CA ASN A 117 11.75 9.57 -6.21
C ASN A 117 11.53 10.91 -6.95
N GLY A 118 10.43 11.59 -6.66
CA GLY A 118 10.19 12.98 -7.05
C GLY A 118 9.64 13.14 -8.48
N PRO A 119 9.83 14.29 -9.13
CA PRO A 119 9.39 14.46 -10.51
C PRO A 119 10.14 13.50 -11.43
N LEU A 120 9.40 12.73 -12.26
CA LEU A 120 10.01 11.81 -13.21
C LEU A 120 10.86 12.58 -14.22
N LYS A 121 12.18 12.45 -14.10
CA LYS A 121 13.15 12.92 -15.10
C LYS A 121 13.63 11.72 -15.88
N ALA A 122 13.00 11.46 -17.02
CA ALA A 122 13.36 10.33 -17.87
C ALA A 122 13.19 10.66 -19.35
N ASP A 123 13.99 9.97 -20.15
CA ASP A 123 13.84 9.95 -21.60
C ASP A 123 13.14 8.66 -22.02
N VAL A 124 12.24 8.78 -22.99
CA VAL A 124 11.67 7.65 -23.72
C VAL A 124 12.46 7.48 -25.01
N GLU A 125 13.06 6.31 -25.18
CA GLU A 125 13.93 5.99 -26.31
C GLU A 125 13.37 4.80 -27.09
N LEU A 126 13.28 4.91 -28.41
CA LEU A 126 12.95 3.80 -29.30
C LEU A 126 14.22 3.16 -29.82
N TRP A 127 14.33 1.84 -29.66
CA TRP A 127 15.49 1.05 -30.04
C TRP A 127 15.10 -0.09 -30.99
N SER A 128 15.99 -0.39 -31.93
CA SER A 128 15.96 -1.59 -32.75
C SER A 128 17.34 -2.24 -32.69
N GLY A 129 17.43 -3.43 -32.10
CA GLY A 129 18.72 -4.02 -31.73
C GLY A 129 19.52 -3.06 -30.84
N ASN A 130 20.74 -2.73 -31.26
CA ASN A 130 21.65 -1.82 -30.55
C ASN A 130 21.60 -0.37 -31.09
N SER A 131 20.64 -0.03 -31.95
CA SER A 131 20.53 1.30 -32.54
C SER A 131 19.32 2.04 -31.98
N ARG A 132 19.56 3.22 -31.39
CA ARG A 132 18.49 4.13 -30.97
C ARG A 132 17.97 4.88 -32.20
N LEU A 133 16.69 4.68 -32.50
CA LEU A 133 16.02 5.26 -33.67
C LEU A 133 15.45 6.64 -33.37
N ALA A 134 14.87 6.83 -32.17
CA ALA A 134 14.24 8.08 -31.78
C ALA A 134 14.25 8.25 -30.26
N LYS A 135 14.01 9.48 -29.80
CA LYS A 135 14.03 9.86 -28.38
C LYS A 135 13.05 11.01 -28.12
N ALA A 136 12.36 10.96 -26.99
CA ALA A 136 11.50 12.03 -26.49
C ALA A 136 11.75 12.27 -25.00
N LYS A 137 11.64 13.54 -24.58
CA LYS A 137 11.56 13.88 -23.15
C LYS A 137 10.13 13.68 -22.66
N ILE A 138 9.98 13.21 -21.43
CA ILE A 138 8.69 13.24 -20.75
C ILE A 138 8.53 14.64 -20.14
N GLN A 139 7.47 15.34 -20.50
CA GLN A 139 7.11 16.64 -19.93
C GLN A 139 5.69 16.56 -19.37
N GLY A 140 5.54 16.99 -18.13
CA GLY A 140 4.26 17.02 -17.44
C GLY A 140 4.37 17.79 -16.13
N THR A 141 3.21 18.12 -15.58
CA THR A 141 3.06 18.75 -14.27
C THR A 141 2.97 17.67 -13.21
N THR A 142 3.97 17.68 -12.32
CA THR A 142 3.98 16.80 -11.16
C THR A 142 3.22 17.45 -10.01
N VAL A 143 2.34 16.68 -9.37
CA VAL A 143 1.67 17.03 -8.12
C VAL A 143 2.37 16.29 -6.97
N ASP A 144 2.67 17.03 -5.89
CA ASP A 144 3.25 16.46 -4.67
C ASP A 144 2.34 15.35 -4.08
N GLN A 145 2.92 14.48 -3.24
CA GLN A 145 2.20 13.37 -2.61
C GLN A 145 0.97 13.83 -1.83
N ARG A 146 1.09 14.97 -1.14
CA ARG A 146 0.01 15.62 -0.36
C ARG A 146 -0.95 16.43 -1.22
N GLY A 147 -0.63 16.65 -2.49
CA GLY A 147 -1.47 17.41 -3.39
C GLY A 147 -2.67 16.59 -3.89
N SER A 148 -3.75 17.26 -4.28
CA SER A 148 -4.99 16.61 -4.76
C SER A 148 -5.22 16.86 -6.25
N ILE A 149 -5.49 15.81 -7.03
CA ILE A 149 -5.87 15.88 -8.44
C ILE A 149 -7.38 15.68 -8.56
N ILE A 150 -8.08 16.69 -9.08
CA ILE A 150 -9.53 16.69 -9.26
C ILE A 150 -9.81 16.68 -10.77
N LEU A 151 -10.47 15.64 -11.24
CA LEU A 151 -10.85 15.49 -12.64
C LEU A 151 -12.30 15.91 -12.85
N ALA A 152 -12.53 16.80 -13.81
CA ALA A 152 -13.86 17.05 -14.38
C ALA A 152 -13.98 16.28 -15.69
N LEU A 153 -15.02 15.44 -15.85
CA LEU A 153 -15.28 14.72 -17.11
C LEU A 153 -16.12 15.55 -18.10
N ASN A 154 -16.40 16.81 -17.76
CA ASN A 154 -17.11 17.77 -18.60
C ASN A 154 -16.55 19.19 -18.33
N GLU A 155 -16.39 19.99 -19.38
CA GLU A 155 -15.89 21.37 -19.25
C GLU A 155 -16.84 22.28 -18.47
N LYS A 156 -18.15 22.01 -18.53
CA LYS A 156 -19.18 22.74 -17.77
C LYS A 156 -18.89 22.78 -16.28
N THR A 157 -18.34 21.70 -15.73
CA THR A 157 -17.97 21.61 -14.31
C THR A 157 -16.94 22.66 -13.90
N LEU A 158 -16.05 23.07 -14.83
CA LEU A 158 -15.05 24.12 -14.56
C LEU A 158 -15.64 25.53 -14.54
N GLN A 159 -16.83 25.73 -15.10
CA GLN A 159 -17.51 27.03 -15.15
C GLN A 159 -18.28 27.34 -13.86
N GLY A 160 -18.55 26.32 -13.03
CA GLY A 160 -19.19 26.46 -11.73
C GLY A 160 -18.21 26.82 -10.60
N GLY A 161 -18.67 26.62 -9.36
CA GLY A 161 -17.90 26.92 -8.15
C GLY A 161 -16.83 25.89 -7.76
N LEU A 162 -16.63 24.83 -8.55
CA LEU A 162 -15.72 23.72 -8.21
C LEU A 162 -14.28 24.21 -7.96
N MET A 163 -13.79 25.15 -8.76
CA MET A 163 -12.44 25.70 -8.57
C MET A 163 -12.33 26.44 -7.23
N SER A 164 -13.29 27.30 -6.92
CA SER A 164 -13.33 28.04 -5.65
C SER A 164 -13.46 27.08 -4.45
N TYR A 165 -14.22 26.00 -4.61
CA TYR A 165 -14.32 24.94 -3.62
C TYR A 165 -12.99 24.20 -3.43
N ALA A 166 -12.33 23.82 -4.52
CA ALA A 166 -11.05 23.11 -4.47
C ALA A 166 -10.00 23.94 -3.71
N ASP A 167 -9.93 25.23 -4.02
CA ASP A 167 -9.07 26.19 -3.34
C ASP A 167 -9.39 26.28 -1.83
N LYS A 168 -10.67 26.33 -1.44
CA LYS A 168 -11.07 26.40 -0.03
C LYS A 168 -10.85 25.10 0.75
N THR A 169 -11.03 23.95 0.10
CA THR A 169 -11.02 22.62 0.75
C THR A 169 -9.61 22.04 0.87
N PHE A 170 -8.81 22.23 -0.18
CA PHE A 170 -7.49 21.64 -0.34
C PHE A 170 -6.36 22.67 -0.35
N GLY A 171 -6.68 23.96 -0.43
CA GLY A 171 -5.69 25.03 -0.55
C GLY A 171 -4.95 25.01 -1.89
N LEU A 172 -3.78 25.65 -1.90
CA LEU A 172 -2.88 25.75 -3.07
C LEU A 172 -2.32 24.39 -3.54
N ASN A 173 -2.58 23.30 -2.82
CA ASN A 173 -2.08 21.97 -3.12
C ASN A 173 -3.08 21.15 -3.97
N SER A 174 -4.07 21.76 -4.60
CA SER A 174 -4.98 21.07 -5.52
C SER A 174 -4.77 21.44 -6.97
N THR A 175 -5.11 20.54 -7.88
CA THR A 175 -5.07 20.75 -9.32
C THR A 175 -6.34 20.21 -9.92
N VAL A 176 -7.20 21.12 -10.39
CA VAL A 176 -8.44 20.78 -11.09
C VAL A 176 -8.17 20.77 -12.59
N LYS A 177 -8.60 19.71 -13.29
CA LYS A 177 -8.41 19.58 -14.73
C LYS A 177 -9.59 18.90 -15.41
N TYR A 178 -9.97 19.43 -16.58
CA TYR A 178 -10.85 18.71 -17.50
C TYR A 178 -10.10 17.56 -18.17
N LEU A 179 -10.69 16.37 -18.15
CA LEU A 179 -10.21 15.18 -18.84
C LEU A 179 -11.29 14.68 -19.80
N PRO A 180 -11.05 14.70 -21.12
CA PRO A 180 -11.96 14.09 -22.09
C PRO A 180 -12.15 12.60 -21.78
N ILE A 181 -13.37 12.09 -21.97
CA ILE A 181 -13.69 10.69 -21.66
C ILE A 181 -12.91 9.71 -22.52
N ALA A 182 -12.55 10.11 -23.75
CA ALA A 182 -11.65 9.33 -24.62
C ALA A 182 -10.24 9.13 -24.02
N ASP A 183 -9.80 10.04 -23.16
CA ASP A 183 -8.49 9.98 -22.50
C ASP A 183 -8.54 9.37 -21.10
N LEU A 184 -9.74 9.13 -20.55
CA LEU A 184 -9.94 8.50 -19.26
C LEU A 184 -9.43 7.04 -19.31
N PRO A 185 -8.42 6.68 -18.50
CA PRO A 185 -7.84 5.34 -18.55
C PRO A 185 -8.86 4.28 -18.15
N ALA A 186 -8.80 3.14 -18.83
CA ALA A 186 -9.56 1.95 -18.50
C ALA A 186 -8.71 0.91 -17.75
N ASP A 187 -7.77 1.42 -16.93
CA ASP A 187 -6.89 0.70 -16.03
C ASP A 187 -6.92 1.40 -14.67
N TYR A 188 -7.03 0.63 -13.58
CA TYR A 188 -7.15 1.18 -12.23
C TYR A 188 -5.89 1.95 -11.83
N PHE A 189 -4.70 1.42 -12.09
CA PHE A 189 -3.47 2.05 -11.64
C PHE A 189 -3.23 3.39 -12.32
N ALA A 190 -3.52 3.48 -13.61
CA ALA A 190 -3.50 4.75 -14.35
C ALA A 190 -4.51 5.77 -13.78
N LEU A 191 -5.72 5.33 -13.40
CA LEU A 191 -6.73 6.20 -12.77
C LEU A 191 -6.42 6.54 -11.30
N SER A 192 -5.62 5.71 -10.62
CA SER A 192 -5.34 5.82 -9.18
C SER A 192 -4.71 7.15 -8.78
N VAL A 193 -4.08 7.84 -9.74
CA VAL A 193 -3.48 9.17 -9.61
C VAL A 193 -4.51 10.27 -9.31
N ALA A 194 -5.75 10.15 -9.77
CA ALA A 194 -6.82 11.10 -9.47
C ALA A 194 -7.35 10.89 -8.06
N ASP A 195 -7.62 11.95 -7.30
CA ASP A 195 -8.23 11.86 -5.97
C ASP A 195 -9.74 12.04 -6.02
N VAL A 196 -10.20 12.89 -6.95
CA VAL A 196 -11.62 13.21 -7.14
C VAL A 196 -11.97 13.12 -8.62
N ILE A 197 -13.13 12.55 -8.93
CA ILE A 197 -13.71 12.54 -10.28
C ILE A 197 -15.12 13.13 -10.20
N VAL A 198 -15.39 14.13 -11.03
CA VAL A 198 -16.70 14.75 -11.15
C VAL A 198 -17.32 14.34 -12.48
N VAL A 199 -18.52 13.77 -12.41
CA VAL A 199 -19.28 13.26 -13.55
C VAL A 199 -20.56 14.07 -13.68
N GLU A 200 -20.77 14.64 -14.87
CA GLU A 200 -22.04 15.29 -15.24
C GLU A 200 -22.92 14.30 -16.03
N PRO A 201 -24.26 14.49 -16.08
CA PRO A 201 -25.15 13.60 -16.81
C PRO A 201 -24.79 13.40 -18.29
N GLU A 202 -24.28 14.44 -18.96
CA GLU A 202 -23.89 14.41 -20.37
C GLU A 202 -22.65 13.53 -20.64
N SER A 203 -21.86 13.25 -19.60
CA SER A 203 -20.69 12.36 -19.67
C SER A 203 -21.08 10.88 -19.71
N ILE A 204 -22.27 10.53 -19.20
CA ILE A 204 -22.67 9.12 -18.98
C ILE A 204 -22.75 8.33 -20.28
N GLY A 205 -23.31 8.92 -21.35
CA GLY A 205 -23.47 8.25 -22.64
C GLY A 205 -22.16 7.98 -23.39
N GLN A 206 -21.05 8.58 -22.96
CA GLN A 206 -19.73 8.44 -23.60
C GLN A 206 -18.83 7.43 -22.89
N LEU A 207 -19.18 7.03 -21.66
CA LEU A 207 -18.42 6.05 -20.89
C LEU A 207 -18.65 4.64 -21.43
N ASN A 208 -17.58 3.88 -21.64
CA ASN A 208 -17.68 2.47 -21.94
C ASN A 208 -17.76 1.61 -20.67
N ALA A 209 -18.17 0.34 -20.81
CA ALA A 209 -18.35 -0.58 -19.69
C ALA A 209 -17.07 -0.77 -18.85
N LYS A 210 -15.88 -0.79 -19.49
CA LYS A 210 -14.61 -0.95 -18.80
C LYS A 210 -14.28 0.28 -17.95
N GLN A 211 -14.48 1.48 -18.48
CA GLN A 211 -14.30 2.74 -17.74
C GLN A 211 -15.26 2.84 -16.55
N VAL A 212 -16.52 2.44 -16.72
CA VAL A 212 -17.49 2.38 -15.61
C VAL A 212 -17.01 1.43 -14.51
N SER A 213 -16.58 0.22 -14.87
CA SER A 213 -16.03 -0.74 -13.89
C SER A 213 -14.83 -0.16 -13.15
N VAL A 214 -13.88 0.43 -13.88
CA VAL A 214 -12.67 1.01 -13.28
C VAL A 214 -12.98 2.19 -12.37
N ILE A 215 -13.98 3.03 -12.68
CA ILE A 215 -14.42 4.11 -11.78
C ILE A 215 -15.00 3.50 -10.49
N LYS A 216 -15.84 2.46 -10.59
CA LYS A 216 -16.41 1.80 -9.40
C LYS A 216 -15.34 1.18 -8.52
N ASP A 217 -14.40 0.46 -9.12
CA ASP A 217 -13.28 -0.16 -8.40
C ASP A 217 -12.40 0.91 -7.76
N TRP A 218 -12.14 2.00 -8.49
CA TRP A 218 -11.41 3.16 -7.99
C TRP A 218 -12.09 3.81 -6.78
N VAL A 219 -13.42 3.95 -6.77
CA VAL A 219 -14.16 4.41 -5.58
C VAL A 219 -13.98 3.42 -4.44
N LYS A 220 -14.24 2.13 -4.67
CA LYS A 220 -14.13 1.09 -3.63
C LYS A 220 -12.74 1.03 -3.00
N LEU A 221 -11.70 1.32 -3.77
CA LEU A 221 -10.30 1.36 -3.33
C LEU A 221 -9.88 2.67 -2.64
N GLY A 222 -10.76 3.67 -2.54
CA GLY A 222 -10.53 4.92 -1.80
C GLY A 222 -10.73 6.22 -2.57
N GLY A 223 -11.17 6.16 -3.84
CA GLY A 223 -11.48 7.33 -4.67
C GLY A 223 -12.73 8.07 -4.21
N LYS A 224 -12.84 9.35 -4.58
CA LYS A 224 -14.00 10.20 -4.28
C LYS A 224 -14.74 10.61 -5.54
N LEU A 225 -15.93 10.06 -5.74
CA LEU A 225 -16.75 10.31 -6.93
C LEU A 225 -17.82 11.35 -6.62
N ILE A 226 -17.97 12.36 -7.48
CA ILE A 226 -19.05 13.33 -7.40
C ILE A 226 -19.96 13.10 -8.61
N LEU A 227 -21.21 12.72 -8.33
CA LEU A 227 -22.27 12.54 -9.32
C LEU A 227 -23.14 13.79 -9.33
N SER A 228 -22.79 14.72 -10.23
CA SER A 228 -23.48 16.00 -10.42
C SER A 228 -24.85 15.77 -11.06
N GLU A 229 -25.89 16.44 -10.56
CA GLU A 229 -27.30 16.21 -10.96
C GLU A 229 -27.71 14.72 -10.90
N GLY A 230 -27.10 13.94 -10.00
CA GLY A 230 -27.31 12.50 -9.92
C GLY A 230 -26.84 11.71 -11.15
N ALA A 231 -25.81 12.18 -11.86
CA ALA A 231 -25.29 11.57 -13.08
C ALA A 231 -25.19 10.03 -13.00
N GLY A 232 -25.92 9.35 -13.89
CA GLY A 232 -25.87 7.89 -14.04
C GLY A 232 -26.49 7.09 -12.89
N THR A 233 -27.23 7.70 -11.96
CA THR A 233 -27.86 7.01 -10.81
C THR A 233 -29.28 6.51 -11.07
N ALA A 234 -29.89 6.87 -12.20
CA ALA A 234 -31.21 6.36 -12.56
C ALA A 234 -31.19 4.83 -12.76
N ALA A 235 -32.36 4.20 -12.68
CA ALA A 235 -32.47 2.76 -12.91
C ALA A 235 -31.84 2.36 -14.27
N ASN A 236 -31.09 1.27 -14.28
CA ASN A 236 -30.34 0.76 -15.44
C ASN A 236 -29.21 1.66 -15.98
N GLN A 237 -28.79 2.68 -15.22
CA GLN A 237 -27.62 3.50 -15.55
C GLN A 237 -26.35 3.02 -14.82
N PRO A 238 -25.15 3.39 -15.30
CA PRO A 238 -23.87 2.91 -14.78
C PRO A 238 -23.69 2.97 -13.26
N PHE A 239 -24.23 4.00 -12.60
CA PHE A 239 -24.02 4.32 -11.19
C PHE A 239 -25.31 4.17 -10.36
N ALA A 240 -26.27 3.36 -10.81
CA ALA A 240 -27.55 3.16 -10.12
C ALA A 240 -27.42 2.73 -8.65
N GLU A 241 -26.37 1.99 -8.31
CA GLU A 241 -26.06 1.56 -6.93
C GLU A 241 -25.74 2.72 -5.97
N PHE A 242 -25.43 3.91 -6.51
CA PHE A 242 -25.16 5.14 -5.75
C PHE A 242 -26.34 6.11 -5.75
N CYS A 243 -27.56 5.63 -6.02
CA CYS A 243 -28.77 6.42 -5.92
C CYS A 243 -29.20 6.56 -4.44
N PRO A 244 -29.47 7.78 -3.93
CA PRO A 244 -29.98 7.97 -2.58
C PRO A 244 -31.40 7.39 -2.41
N PRO A 245 -31.83 7.08 -1.18
CA PRO A 245 -33.21 6.67 -0.90
C PRO A 245 -34.24 7.70 -1.40
N SER A 246 -35.35 7.23 -1.95
CA SER A 246 -36.37 8.07 -2.60
C SER A 246 -37.04 9.09 -1.68
N ASN A 247 -37.00 8.88 -0.37
CA ASN A 247 -37.56 9.79 0.64
C ASN A 247 -36.58 10.89 1.09
N ASN A 248 -35.33 10.87 0.65
CA ASN A 248 -34.34 11.86 1.03
C ASN A 248 -34.43 13.08 0.10
N THR A 249 -34.59 14.29 0.65
CA THR A 249 -34.71 15.54 -0.11
C THR A 249 -33.48 16.46 -0.04
N ALA A 250 -32.40 16.04 0.62
CA ALA A 250 -31.21 16.86 0.82
C ALA A 250 -30.43 17.12 -0.48
N ASP A 251 -29.98 18.36 -0.74
CA ASP A 251 -29.27 18.67 -1.99
C ASP A 251 -27.96 17.89 -2.17
N LEU A 252 -27.35 17.47 -1.07
CA LEU A 252 -26.12 16.69 -1.04
C LEU A 252 -26.32 15.41 -0.22
N PHE A 253 -25.81 14.30 -0.73
CA PHE A 253 -25.84 13.02 -0.03
C PHE A 253 -24.52 12.28 -0.17
N LYS A 254 -23.97 11.83 0.96
CA LYS A 254 -22.75 11.01 1.03
C LYS A 254 -23.09 9.54 1.11
N ILE A 255 -22.43 8.76 0.26
CA ILE A 255 -22.54 7.32 0.20
C ILE A 255 -21.15 6.73 0.40
N SER A 256 -21.01 5.86 1.40
CA SER A 256 -19.78 5.09 1.59
C SER A 256 -19.78 3.91 0.62
N ALA A 257 -18.69 3.75 -0.14
CA ALA A 257 -18.52 2.66 -1.09
C ALA A 257 -17.10 2.09 -0.95
N GLY A 258 -17.00 0.88 -0.38
CA GLY A 258 -15.72 0.31 0.04
C GLY A 258 -14.99 1.24 1.02
N ARG A 259 -13.79 1.68 0.64
CA ARG A 259 -12.97 2.67 1.37
C ARG A 259 -13.14 4.10 0.86
N GLY A 260 -13.82 4.30 -0.27
CA GLY A 260 -14.04 5.61 -0.86
C GLY A 260 -15.39 6.20 -0.52
N THR A 261 -15.74 7.23 -1.27
CA THR A 261 -16.97 7.99 -1.04
C THR A 261 -17.56 8.43 -2.36
N VAL A 262 -18.88 8.33 -2.48
CA VAL A 262 -19.65 8.95 -3.54
C VAL A 262 -20.46 10.11 -2.94
N ILE A 263 -20.39 11.27 -3.58
CA ILE A 263 -21.23 12.42 -3.28
C ILE A 263 -22.24 12.56 -4.40
N TYR A 264 -23.50 12.33 -4.07
CA TYR A 264 -24.62 12.65 -4.93
C TYR A 264 -24.97 14.13 -4.74
N SER A 265 -24.98 14.88 -5.83
CA SER A 265 -25.43 16.28 -5.83
C SER A 265 -26.70 16.43 -6.65
N ARG A 266 -27.74 17.05 -6.06
CA ARG A 266 -28.95 17.46 -6.78
C ARG A 266 -28.70 18.64 -7.70
N PRO A 267 -28.17 19.77 -7.23
CA PRO A 267 -27.78 20.83 -8.14
C PRO A 267 -26.56 20.39 -8.95
N GLY A 268 -26.46 20.87 -10.18
CA GLY A 268 -25.29 20.61 -11.01
C GLY A 268 -24.08 21.35 -10.47
N VAL A 269 -23.00 20.64 -10.21
CA VAL A 269 -21.74 21.20 -9.70
C VAL A 269 -21.21 22.30 -10.62
N GLY A 270 -21.36 22.13 -11.94
CA GLY A 270 -21.07 23.17 -12.94
C GLY A 270 -22.04 24.35 -12.95
N ASN A 271 -23.24 24.25 -12.36
CA ASN A 271 -24.25 25.30 -12.34
C ASN A 271 -24.25 26.12 -11.03
N VAL A 272 -23.68 25.58 -9.95
CA VAL A 272 -23.62 26.28 -8.65
C VAL A 272 -22.52 27.34 -8.68
N SER A 273 -22.85 28.59 -8.32
CA SER A 273 -21.86 29.68 -8.25
C SER A 273 -20.80 29.41 -7.16
N GLY A 274 -19.56 29.81 -7.40
CA GLY A 274 -18.49 29.78 -6.38
C GLY A 274 -18.76 30.70 -5.17
N THR A 275 -19.72 31.63 -5.29
CA THR A 275 -20.15 32.53 -4.21
C THR A 275 -21.28 31.95 -3.36
N ASP A 276 -21.84 30.79 -3.71
CA ASP A 276 -22.90 30.12 -2.94
C ASP A 276 -22.32 29.52 -1.66
N LYS A 277 -22.23 30.36 -0.63
CA LYS A 277 -21.56 30.03 0.62
C LYS A 277 -22.24 28.86 1.33
N GLU A 278 -23.57 28.83 1.38
CA GLU A 278 -24.33 27.81 2.10
C GLU A 278 -24.16 26.42 1.46
N TYR A 279 -24.23 26.35 0.13
CA TYR A 279 -24.00 25.11 -0.59
C TYR A 279 -22.57 24.59 -0.39
N TRP A 280 -21.57 25.44 -0.60
CA TRP A 280 -20.17 25.02 -0.51
C TRP A 280 -19.74 24.72 0.93
N GLU A 281 -20.25 25.41 1.94
CA GLU A 281 -20.01 25.06 3.35
C GLU A 281 -20.61 23.70 3.70
N SER A 282 -21.82 23.41 3.22
CA SER A 282 -22.46 22.09 3.39
C SER A 282 -21.69 20.99 2.66
N PHE A 283 -21.22 21.27 1.45
CA PHE A 283 -20.40 20.37 0.64
C PHE A 283 -19.05 20.09 1.31
N ILE A 284 -18.36 21.14 1.78
CA ILE A 284 -17.11 21.03 2.54
C ILE A 284 -17.35 20.19 3.78
N LYS A 285 -18.41 20.45 4.56
CA LYS A 285 -18.72 19.65 5.75
C LYS A 285 -18.85 18.16 5.42
N GLN A 286 -19.55 17.85 4.33
CA GLN A 286 -19.69 16.47 3.87
C GLN A 286 -18.35 15.80 3.50
N TYR A 287 -17.38 16.62 3.11
CA TYR A 287 -16.01 16.25 2.75
C TYR A 287 -15.01 16.29 3.93
N ALA A 288 -15.27 17.14 4.92
CA ALA A 288 -14.39 17.49 6.04
C ALA A 288 -14.43 16.48 7.18
N ASP A 289 -15.55 15.77 7.39
CA ASP A 289 -15.65 14.59 8.28
C ASP A 289 -14.70 13.44 7.88
N SER A 290 -13.93 13.61 6.81
CA SER A 290 -12.91 12.68 6.39
C SER A 290 -11.55 13.21 6.86
N ASP A 291 -11.16 12.87 8.09
CA ASP A 291 -9.75 12.77 8.54
C ASP A 291 -8.92 11.85 7.61
N ASN A 292 -9.57 11.20 6.63
CA ASN A 292 -9.04 10.53 5.44
C ASN A 292 -8.14 11.37 4.51
N LYS A 293 -7.58 12.52 4.90
CA LYS A 293 -6.74 13.31 3.98
C LYS A 293 -5.56 12.50 3.42
N ASN A 294 -5.18 11.37 4.02
CA ASN A 294 -4.13 10.50 3.48
C ASN A 294 -4.50 9.01 3.35
N VAL A 295 -5.75 8.53 3.49
CA VAL A 295 -6.01 7.06 3.45
C VAL A 295 -5.63 6.45 2.10
N LYS A 296 -5.98 7.08 0.99
CA LYS A 296 -5.56 6.65 -0.36
C LYS A 296 -4.05 6.82 -0.60
N GLU A 297 -3.41 7.76 0.10
CA GLU A 297 -1.96 8.02 0.05
C GLU A 297 -1.18 6.96 0.82
N VAL A 298 -1.52 6.74 2.09
CA VAL A 298 -1.09 5.65 2.95
C VAL A 298 -1.24 4.33 2.18
N ILE A 299 -2.43 4.01 1.67
CA ILE A 299 -2.69 2.74 0.97
C ILE A 299 -1.78 2.52 -0.24
N ILE A 300 -1.71 3.44 -1.22
CA ILE A 300 -0.94 3.18 -2.45
C ILE A 300 0.57 3.36 -2.24
N ASN A 301 1.00 4.29 -1.38
CA ASN A 301 2.41 4.46 -1.04
C ASN A 301 2.90 3.28 -0.17
N GLU A 302 2.11 2.81 0.80
CA GLU A 302 2.39 1.59 1.58
C GLU A 302 2.31 0.34 0.74
N GLY A 303 1.42 0.26 -0.25
CA GLY A 303 1.27 -0.95 -1.08
C GLY A 303 2.44 -1.24 -2.03
N MET A 304 3.24 -0.23 -2.37
CA MET A 304 4.35 -0.40 -3.34
C MET A 304 5.71 0.06 -2.82
N ARG A 305 5.82 1.27 -2.25
CA ARG A 305 7.07 1.82 -1.73
C ARG A 305 7.35 1.39 -0.29
N ASN A 306 6.29 1.22 0.50
CA ASN A 306 6.34 0.91 1.93
C ASN A 306 5.75 -0.48 2.27
N ASN A 307 5.76 -1.43 1.32
CA ASN A 307 5.68 -2.87 1.61
C ASN A 307 6.88 -3.31 2.48
N GLY A 308 7.69 -2.40 3.02
CA GLY A 308 8.89 -2.65 3.80
C GLY A 308 8.67 -3.71 4.86
N ASN A 309 7.55 -3.68 5.59
CA ASN A 309 7.26 -4.77 6.52
C ASN A 309 6.99 -6.10 5.80
N LEU A 310 6.18 -6.15 4.74
CA LEU A 310 5.93 -7.38 3.97
C LEU A 310 7.19 -7.92 3.27
N VAL A 311 8.04 -7.04 2.73
CA VAL A 311 9.32 -7.32 2.07
C VAL A 311 10.36 -7.78 3.08
N ASP A 312 10.52 -7.06 4.19
CA ASP A 312 11.40 -7.46 5.28
C ASP A 312 10.92 -8.81 5.81
N THR A 313 9.62 -9.00 6.00
CA THR A 313 9.02 -10.25 6.44
C THR A 313 9.24 -11.39 5.44
N SER A 314 9.21 -11.10 4.12
CA SER A 314 9.47 -12.11 3.09
C SER A 314 10.92 -12.59 3.07
N SER A 315 11.86 -11.80 3.60
CA SER A 315 13.26 -12.20 3.77
C SER A 315 13.47 -13.28 4.85
N TYR A 316 12.52 -13.46 5.78
CA TYR A 316 12.57 -14.54 6.77
C TYR A 316 12.13 -15.85 6.12
N ILE A 317 13.09 -16.69 5.74
CA ILE A 317 12.84 -17.96 5.07
C ILE A 317 12.97 -19.11 6.09
N PRO A 318 11.88 -19.74 6.55
CA PRO A 318 11.93 -20.75 7.61
C PRO A 318 12.70 -22.02 7.23
N GLN A 319 12.88 -22.27 5.93
CA GLN A 319 13.63 -23.42 5.40
C GLN A 319 15.15 -23.21 5.53
N LEU A 320 15.61 -21.96 5.62
CA LEU A 320 17.00 -21.58 5.89
C LEU A 320 17.29 -21.64 7.39
N LYS A 321 17.24 -22.84 7.97
CA LYS A 321 17.68 -23.07 9.36
C LYS A 321 19.19 -23.25 9.39
N PHE A 322 19.89 -22.26 9.91
CA PHE A 322 21.32 -22.40 10.21
C PHE A 322 21.50 -23.40 11.37
N PRO A 323 22.60 -24.18 11.39
CA PRO A 323 22.95 -24.99 12.55
C PRO A 323 22.95 -24.12 13.82
N SER A 324 22.42 -24.65 14.92
CA SER A 324 22.42 -23.91 16.19
C SER A 324 23.86 -23.58 16.60
N LEU A 325 24.05 -22.43 17.24
CA LEU A 325 25.39 -22.00 17.70
C LEU A 325 26.06 -23.07 18.57
N SER A 326 25.27 -23.78 19.39
CA SER A 326 25.75 -24.90 20.21
C SER A 326 26.25 -26.08 19.38
N SER A 327 25.56 -26.44 18.29
CA SER A 327 26.01 -27.53 17.41
C SER A 327 27.34 -27.20 16.72
N LEU A 328 27.51 -25.93 16.29
CA LEU A 328 28.76 -25.45 15.72
C LEU A 328 29.87 -25.43 16.77
N ALA A 329 29.59 -24.99 17.99
CA ALA A 329 30.56 -25.00 19.08
C ALA A 329 31.02 -26.42 19.41
N VAL A 330 30.09 -27.38 19.50
CA VAL A 330 30.41 -28.80 19.72
C VAL A 330 31.25 -29.36 18.57
N PHE A 331 30.88 -29.06 17.31
CA PHE A 331 31.66 -29.45 16.14
C PHE A 331 33.11 -28.92 16.22
N TRP A 332 33.30 -27.64 16.55
CA TRP A 332 34.62 -27.04 16.68
C TRP A 332 35.44 -27.62 17.84
N VAL A 333 34.81 -27.89 18.98
CA VAL A 333 35.48 -28.55 20.12
C VAL A 333 35.94 -29.95 19.72
N ILE A 334 35.08 -30.74 19.09
CA ILE A 334 35.44 -32.08 18.59
C ILE A 334 36.59 -31.97 17.59
N TYR A 335 36.50 -31.05 16.62
CA TYR A 335 37.56 -30.82 15.64
C TYR A 335 38.91 -30.47 16.29
N LEU A 336 38.92 -29.57 17.27
CA LEU A 336 40.14 -29.18 17.99
C LEU A 336 40.73 -30.33 18.81
N LEU A 337 39.89 -31.16 19.43
CA LEU A 337 40.33 -32.35 20.16
C LEU A 337 40.90 -33.42 19.22
N LEU A 338 40.30 -33.59 18.05
CA LEU A 338 40.76 -34.53 17.01
C LEU A 338 42.12 -34.07 16.44
N VAL A 339 42.20 -32.83 15.95
CA VAL A 339 43.38 -32.34 15.21
C VAL A 339 44.55 -32.02 16.14
N GLY A 340 44.30 -31.60 17.39
CA GLY A 340 45.34 -31.29 18.35
C GLY A 340 45.75 -32.52 19.18
N PRO A 341 45.14 -32.74 20.36
CA PRO A 341 45.54 -33.79 21.28
C PRO A 341 45.57 -35.20 20.68
N LEU A 342 44.54 -35.59 19.94
CA LEU A 342 44.41 -36.97 19.45
C LEU A 342 45.43 -37.28 18.36
N VAL A 343 45.51 -36.46 17.30
CA VAL A 343 46.52 -36.63 16.24
C VAL A 343 47.93 -36.56 16.83
N TYR A 344 48.21 -35.61 17.74
CA TYR A 344 49.51 -35.54 18.41
C TYR A 344 49.83 -36.81 19.19
N TYR A 345 48.89 -37.33 19.98
CA TYR A 345 49.10 -38.53 20.79
C TYR A 345 49.33 -39.77 19.92
N ILE A 346 48.53 -39.95 18.85
CA ILE A 346 48.68 -41.05 17.89
C ILE A 346 50.05 -40.98 17.22
N LEU A 347 50.41 -39.84 16.63
CA LEU A 347 51.69 -39.69 15.93
C LEU A 347 52.89 -39.81 16.88
N LYS A 348 52.75 -39.34 18.13
CA LYS A 348 53.76 -39.51 19.18
C LYS A 348 53.95 -40.98 19.56
N ARG A 349 52.88 -41.78 19.63
CA ARG A 349 52.95 -43.22 19.95
C ARG A 349 53.67 -44.03 18.88
N TYR A 350 53.57 -43.63 17.62
CA TYR A 350 54.27 -44.27 16.49
C TYR A 350 55.63 -43.63 16.15
N ASP A 351 56.06 -42.63 16.92
CA ASP A 351 57.29 -41.83 16.68
C ASP A 351 57.37 -41.22 15.27
N ARG A 352 56.21 -40.80 14.73
CA ARG A 352 56.05 -40.20 13.39
C ARG A 352 55.46 -38.80 13.47
N ARG A 353 55.98 -37.97 14.37
CA ARG A 353 55.44 -36.62 14.62
C ARG A 353 55.59 -35.70 13.42
N GLU A 354 56.57 -35.96 12.57
CA GLU A 354 56.75 -35.30 11.30
C GLU A 354 55.51 -35.44 10.41
N LEU A 355 54.76 -36.54 10.42
CA LEU A 355 53.56 -36.68 9.58
C LEU A 355 52.44 -35.67 9.89
N ALA A 356 52.53 -34.95 11.01
CA ALA A 356 51.57 -33.91 11.37
C ALA A 356 51.42 -32.84 10.27
N TRP A 357 52.49 -32.53 9.51
CA TRP A 357 52.43 -31.56 8.41
C TRP A 357 51.53 -31.98 7.24
N ILE A 358 51.21 -33.28 7.12
CA ILE A 358 50.26 -33.81 6.12
C ILE A 358 48.91 -34.08 6.77
N VAL A 359 48.91 -34.73 7.93
CA VAL A 359 47.69 -35.19 8.60
C VAL A 359 46.79 -34.01 8.96
N ILE A 360 47.35 -32.92 9.50
CA ILE A 360 46.57 -31.74 9.88
C ILE A 360 45.89 -31.11 8.65
N PRO A 361 46.58 -30.79 7.54
CA PRO A 361 45.93 -30.32 6.33
C PRO A 361 44.86 -31.25 5.75
N VAL A 362 45.08 -32.57 5.79
CA VAL A 362 44.08 -33.55 5.32
C VAL A 362 42.82 -33.51 6.18
N PHE A 363 42.96 -33.49 7.51
CA PHE A 363 41.81 -33.34 8.40
C PHE A 363 41.09 -32.01 8.20
N SER A 364 41.83 -30.91 7.99
CA SER A 364 41.24 -29.60 7.64
C SER A 364 40.41 -29.70 6.36
N LEU A 365 40.94 -30.36 5.31
CA LEU A 365 40.23 -30.53 4.04
C LEU A 365 38.96 -31.38 4.20
N VAL A 366 39.05 -32.50 4.92
CA VAL A 366 37.90 -33.38 5.20
C VAL A 366 36.83 -32.63 6.00
N ALA A 367 37.24 -31.87 7.02
CA ALA A 367 36.32 -31.04 7.79
C ALA A 367 35.66 -29.96 6.93
N SER A 368 36.41 -29.28 6.05
CA SER A 368 35.86 -28.31 5.10
C SER A 368 34.84 -28.94 4.15
N VAL A 369 35.12 -30.13 3.60
CA VAL A 369 34.18 -30.86 2.74
C VAL A 369 32.94 -31.29 3.53
N ALA A 370 33.11 -31.80 4.76
CA ALA A 370 32.00 -32.18 5.61
C ALA A 370 31.07 -31.00 5.93
N VAL A 371 31.63 -29.84 6.29
CA VAL A 371 30.87 -28.60 6.52
C VAL A 371 30.17 -28.14 5.24
N PHE A 372 30.84 -28.23 4.08
CA PHE A 372 30.27 -27.87 2.79
C PHE A 372 29.08 -28.76 2.41
N LEU A 373 29.20 -30.08 2.59
CA LEU A 373 28.12 -31.04 2.35
C LEU A 373 26.97 -30.93 3.37
N ALA A 374 27.29 -30.55 4.60
CA ALA A 374 26.30 -30.30 5.65
C ALA A 374 25.57 -28.95 5.48
N SER A 375 26.04 -28.08 4.57
CA SER A 375 25.46 -26.76 4.35
C SER A 375 23.98 -26.86 3.93
N PRO A 376 23.07 -26.08 4.53
CA PRO A 376 21.65 -26.03 4.12
C PRO A 376 21.45 -25.73 2.63
N SER A 377 22.45 -25.13 1.99
CA SER A 377 22.49 -24.76 0.57
C SER A 377 22.30 -25.88 -0.40
N GLN A 378 22.73 -27.09 -0.03
CA GLN A 378 22.59 -28.27 -0.88
C GLN A 378 21.17 -28.84 -0.85
N LYS A 379 20.33 -28.39 0.09
CA LYS A 379 18.96 -28.88 0.31
C LYS A 379 17.90 -27.94 -0.26
N LEU A 380 18.26 -26.72 -0.64
CA LEU A 380 17.35 -25.74 -1.23
C LEU A 380 17.28 -25.92 -2.75
N PRO A 381 16.08 -25.92 -3.35
CA PRO A 381 15.92 -25.79 -4.79
C PRO A 381 16.59 -24.50 -5.29
N ASP A 382 17.27 -24.55 -6.43
CA ASP A 382 17.92 -23.38 -7.04
C ASP A 382 17.30 -23.08 -8.41
N PRO A 383 16.76 -21.86 -8.64
CA PRO A 383 16.52 -20.79 -7.67
C PRO A 383 15.34 -21.07 -6.72
N PHE A 384 15.39 -20.51 -5.51
CA PHE A 384 14.34 -20.57 -4.50
C PHE A 384 13.56 -19.26 -4.45
N GLY A 385 12.24 -19.33 -4.20
CA GLY A 385 11.38 -18.16 -4.01
C GLY A 385 10.43 -18.33 -2.83
N GLN A 386 10.24 -17.25 -2.09
CA GLN A 386 9.18 -17.11 -1.09
C GLN A 386 8.33 -15.90 -1.42
N THR A 387 7.01 -16.08 -1.44
CA THR A 387 6.03 -15.01 -1.66
C THR A 387 5.15 -14.86 -0.43
N LEU A 388 5.05 -13.65 0.09
CA LEU A 388 4.07 -13.28 1.10
C LEU A 388 3.04 -12.36 0.47
N SER A 389 1.76 -12.56 0.79
CA SER A 389 0.66 -11.82 0.17
C SER A 389 -0.36 -11.36 1.21
N ILE A 390 -0.90 -10.17 1.04
CA ILE A 390 -2.09 -9.69 1.73
C ILE A 390 -3.18 -9.49 0.69
N ILE A 391 -4.31 -10.16 0.88
CA ILE A 391 -5.48 -10.09 0.02
C ILE A 391 -6.61 -9.48 0.84
N GLU A 392 -7.02 -8.26 0.47
CA GLU A 392 -8.16 -7.58 1.09
C GLU A 392 -9.36 -7.67 0.15
N ILE A 393 -10.38 -8.41 0.57
CA ILE A 393 -11.62 -8.58 -0.18
C ILE A 393 -12.50 -7.36 0.12
N LEU A 394 -12.80 -6.58 -0.92
CA LEU A 394 -13.69 -5.42 -0.82
C LEU A 394 -15.14 -5.83 -1.10
N ASP A 395 -15.35 -6.68 -2.11
CA ASP A 395 -16.63 -7.32 -2.40
C ASP A 395 -16.45 -8.59 -3.25
N GLU A 396 -17.55 -9.12 -3.79
CA GLU A 396 -17.58 -10.34 -4.60
C GLU A 396 -16.76 -10.27 -5.90
N HIS A 397 -16.52 -9.07 -6.42
CA HIS A 397 -15.88 -8.82 -7.72
C HIS A 397 -14.58 -8.02 -7.61
N LEU A 398 -14.11 -7.72 -6.40
CA LEU A 398 -12.91 -6.93 -6.20
C LEU A 398 -12.18 -7.32 -4.92
N ALA A 399 -10.96 -7.82 -5.10
CA ALA A 399 -9.98 -8.06 -4.06
C ALA A 399 -8.69 -7.30 -4.40
N GLU A 400 -8.19 -6.56 -3.43
CA GLU A 400 -6.89 -5.90 -3.50
C GLU A 400 -5.80 -6.89 -3.12
N VAL A 401 -4.76 -7.03 -3.96
CA VAL A 401 -3.68 -7.98 -3.72
C VAL A 401 -2.34 -7.28 -3.67
N ARG A 402 -1.70 -7.34 -2.51
CA ARG A 402 -0.34 -6.85 -2.29
C ARG A 402 0.57 -8.02 -2.00
N SER A 403 1.77 -8.00 -2.56
CA SER A 403 2.71 -9.10 -2.33
C SER A 403 4.14 -8.64 -2.32
N ALA A 404 4.95 -9.37 -1.55
CA ALA A 404 6.40 -9.24 -1.56
C ALA A 404 7.03 -10.62 -1.77
N GLY A 405 8.02 -10.66 -2.65
CA GLY A 405 8.77 -11.85 -2.99
C GLY A 405 10.23 -11.70 -2.60
N SER A 406 10.81 -12.76 -2.02
CA SER A 406 12.26 -12.91 -1.81
C SER A 406 12.75 -14.11 -2.59
N PHE A 407 13.77 -13.89 -3.42
CA PHE A 407 14.30 -14.87 -4.37
C PHE A 407 15.79 -15.06 -4.14
N ILE A 408 16.23 -16.32 -4.07
CA ILE A 408 17.62 -16.70 -3.83
C ILE A 408 18.11 -17.54 -5.00
N THR A 409 19.30 -17.24 -5.48
CA THR A 409 20.06 -18.10 -6.38
C THR A 409 21.33 -18.59 -5.69
N VAL A 410 21.51 -19.91 -5.65
CA VAL A 410 22.69 -20.55 -5.06
C VAL A 410 23.87 -20.46 -6.03
N LYS A 411 23.63 -20.41 -7.34
CA LYS A 411 24.72 -20.31 -8.34
C LYS A 411 25.08 -18.88 -8.74
N GLY A 412 24.23 -17.91 -8.44
CA GLY A 412 24.34 -16.56 -9.00
C GLY A 412 23.97 -16.50 -10.48
N GLY A 413 24.15 -15.33 -11.11
CA GLY A 413 23.91 -15.11 -12.54
C GLY A 413 22.59 -14.39 -12.84
N LEU A 414 21.86 -14.85 -13.87
CA LEU A 414 20.60 -14.26 -14.29
C LEU A 414 19.42 -14.84 -13.49
N LEU A 415 18.62 -13.97 -12.89
CA LEU A 415 17.37 -14.31 -12.24
C LEU A 415 16.25 -13.47 -12.84
N GLN A 416 15.22 -14.12 -13.37
CA GLN A 416 14.05 -13.46 -13.96
C GLN A 416 12.79 -13.84 -13.19
N VAL A 417 12.03 -12.83 -12.81
CA VAL A 417 10.78 -12.99 -12.05
C VAL A 417 9.66 -12.32 -12.83
N GLU A 418 8.65 -13.10 -13.19
CA GLU A 418 7.50 -12.68 -13.97
C GLU A 418 6.25 -12.52 -13.11
N SER A 419 5.49 -11.45 -13.36
CA SER A 419 4.22 -11.15 -12.75
C SER A 419 3.03 -11.79 -13.48
N PRO A 420 1.86 -11.91 -12.85
CA PRO A 420 0.61 -12.09 -13.59
C PRO A 420 0.31 -10.86 -14.47
N GLN A 421 -0.69 -10.99 -15.33
CA GLN A 421 -1.21 -9.87 -16.13
C GLN A 421 -1.80 -8.80 -15.22
N ASP A 422 -1.76 -7.55 -15.68
CA ASP A 422 -2.37 -6.39 -15.03
C ASP A 422 -1.88 -6.20 -13.56
N ALA A 423 -0.62 -6.56 -13.32
CA ALA A 423 0.10 -6.30 -12.09
C ALA A 423 1.21 -5.29 -12.32
N ILE A 424 1.46 -4.45 -11.32
CA ILE A 424 2.67 -3.64 -11.25
C ILE A 424 3.66 -4.38 -10.37
N VAL A 425 4.88 -4.53 -10.87
CA VAL A 425 5.96 -5.16 -10.12
C VAL A 425 7.15 -4.23 -10.02
N PHE A 426 7.78 -4.23 -8.85
CA PHE A 426 8.83 -3.30 -8.49
C PHE A 426 9.99 -3.99 -7.76
N PRO A 427 11.25 -3.85 -8.20
CA PRO A 427 12.40 -4.39 -7.47
C PRO A 427 12.76 -3.54 -6.24
N VAL A 428 12.80 -4.13 -5.03
CA VAL A 428 12.89 -3.37 -3.76
C VAL A 428 14.33 -3.10 -3.28
N ASN A 429 15.29 -3.96 -3.62
CA ASN A 429 16.69 -3.79 -3.21
C ASN A 429 17.58 -3.38 -4.38
N VAL A 430 17.64 -2.08 -4.65
CA VAL A 430 18.70 -1.52 -5.50
C VAL A 430 19.89 -1.16 -4.64
N TYR A 431 20.87 -2.06 -4.54
CA TYR A 431 22.16 -1.72 -3.94
C TYR A 431 22.75 -0.52 -4.69
N SER A 432 23.10 0.55 -3.98
CA SER A 432 23.67 1.78 -4.55
C SER A 432 24.98 1.58 -5.33
N SER A 433 25.58 0.40 -5.24
CA SER A 433 26.80 -0.01 -5.94
C SER A 433 26.57 -0.76 -7.26
N MET A 434 25.32 -0.92 -7.72
CA MET A 434 25.03 -1.62 -8.98
C MET A 434 25.61 -0.85 -10.18
N LYS A 435 26.40 -1.55 -11.01
CA LYS A 435 26.96 -1.00 -12.26
C LYS A 435 25.90 -0.81 -13.35
N GLU A 436 24.82 -1.61 -13.30
CA GLU A 436 23.70 -1.57 -14.25
C GLU A 436 22.37 -1.53 -13.49
N PRO A 437 21.38 -0.76 -13.96
CA PRO A 437 20.06 -0.74 -13.35
C PRO A 437 19.33 -2.07 -13.53
N ASN A 438 18.49 -2.43 -12.55
CA ASN A 438 17.50 -3.48 -12.75
C ASN A 438 16.59 -3.09 -13.92
N GLU A 439 16.27 -4.05 -14.78
CA GLU A 439 15.41 -3.81 -15.94
C GLU A 439 14.07 -4.53 -15.75
N VAL A 440 12.97 -3.80 -15.94
CA VAL A 440 11.61 -4.34 -15.99
C VAL A 440 11.15 -4.36 -17.43
N GLU A 441 10.90 -5.57 -17.96
CA GLU A 441 10.32 -5.77 -19.28
C GLU A 441 8.80 -5.93 -19.18
N ILE A 442 8.07 -5.11 -19.92
CA ILE A 442 6.61 -5.17 -20.02
C ILE A 442 6.26 -5.92 -21.31
N LYS A 443 5.57 -7.06 -21.18
CA LYS A 443 5.14 -7.89 -22.32
C LYS A 443 3.73 -8.43 -22.06
N ASN A 444 2.80 -8.27 -23.01
CA ASN A 444 1.43 -8.78 -22.89
C ASN A 444 0.75 -8.42 -21.55
N ASN A 445 0.96 -7.20 -21.05
CA ASN A 445 0.50 -6.72 -19.75
C ASN A 445 1.01 -7.48 -18.51
N SER A 446 1.94 -8.43 -18.64
CA SER A 446 2.79 -8.88 -17.53
C SER A 446 4.07 -8.03 -17.48
N GLN A 447 4.69 -8.01 -16.31
CA GLN A 447 5.98 -7.38 -16.06
C GLN A 447 6.98 -8.44 -15.62
N GLU A 448 8.18 -8.40 -16.19
CA GLU A 448 9.28 -9.26 -15.83
C GLU A 448 10.44 -8.43 -15.29
N ILE A 449 10.86 -8.70 -14.06
CA ILE A 449 12.11 -8.16 -13.54
C ILE A 449 13.26 -9.05 -13.98
N SER A 450 14.29 -8.45 -14.58
CA SER A 450 15.56 -9.08 -14.88
C SER A 450 16.66 -8.62 -13.91
N TYR A 451 17.01 -9.47 -12.95
CA TYR A 451 18.19 -9.28 -12.10
C TYR A 451 19.40 -9.91 -12.78
N ARG A 452 20.31 -9.07 -13.29
CA ARG A 452 21.55 -9.50 -13.93
C ARG A 452 22.69 -9.56 -12.92
N ASN A 453 23.64 -10.46 -13.15
CA ASN A 453 24.85 -10.59 -12.34
C ASN A 453 24.56 -10.74 -10.82
N VAL A 454 23.52 -11.48 -10.45
CA VAL A 454 23.22 -11.76 -9.04
C VAL A 454 24.38 -12.54 -8.44
N GLU A 455 24.87 -12.08 -7.30
CA GLU A 455 26.00 -12.73 -6.63
C GLU A 455 25.59 -14.07 -6.03
N TYR A 456 26.59 -14.91 -5.77
CA TYR A 456 26.42 -16.17 -5.05
C TYR A 456 25.70 -15.91 -3.72
N TRP A 457 24.56 -16.58 -3.51
CA TRP A 457 23.74 -16.46 -2.29
C TRP A 457 23.13 -15.10 -1.99
N SER A 458 23.07 -14.23 -2.98
CA SER A 458 22.36 -12.97 -2.81
C SER A 458 20.85 -13.18 -2.89
N ILE A 459 20.13 -12.49 -2.00
CA ILE A 459 18.69 -12.33 -2.08
C ILE A 459 18.39 -11.19 -3.07
N ARG A 460 17.36 -11.38 -3.89
CA ARG A 460 16.68 -10.32 -4.65
C ARG A 460 15.24 -10.25 -4.20
N GLN A 461 14.71 -9.04 -4.10
CA GLN A 461 13.35 -8.82 -3.60
C GLN A 461 12.54 -7.98 -4.58
N ALA A 462 11.26 -8.29 -4.65
CA ALA A 462 10.29 -7.55 -5.44
C ALA A 462 9.00 -7.33 -4.66
N SER A 463 8.35 -6.21 -4.91
CA SER A 463 6.97 -5.91 -4.51
C SER A 463 6.06 -6.05 -5.72
N LEU A 464 4.82 -6.43 -5.48
CA LEU A 464 3.78 -6.57 -6.48
C LEU A 464 2.48 -6.00 -5.95
N TYR A 465 1.76 -5.30 -6.82
CA TYR A 465 0.41 -4.83 -6.58
C TYR A 465 -0.48 -5.18 -7.78
N THR A 466 -1.61 -5.86 -7.52
CA THR A 466 -2.62 -6.20 -8.53
C THR A 466 -4.02 -6.20 -7.90
N LEU A 467 -5.05 -6.33 -8.74
CA LEU A 467 -6.44 -6.47 -8.35
C LEU A 467 -6.99 -7.77 -8.93
N TRP A 468 -7.76 -8.50 -8.15
CA TRP A 468 -8.44 -9.72 -8.59
C TRP A 468 -9.95 -9.56 -8.52
N SER A 469 -10.64 -10.04 -9.55
CA SER A 469 -12.11 -9.92 -9.63
C SER A 469 -12.86 -11.20 -9.26
N ASP A 470 -12.17 -12.29 -9.01
CA ASP A 470 -12.81 -13.61 -8.85
C ASP A 470 -12.06 -14.45 -7.79
N TYR A 471 -11.79 -13.84 -6.64
CA TYR A 471 -11.22 -14.51 -5.47
C TYR A 471 -12.29 -15.20 -4.59
N GLY A 472 -13.56 -14.79 -4.75
CA GLY A 472 -14.67 -15.12 -3.86
C GLY A 472 -14.69 -14.22 -2.62
N ARG A 473 -15.52 -14.57 -1.64
CA ARG A 473 -15.68 -13.78 -0.40
C ARG A 473 -15.87 -14.66 0.82
N VAL A 474 -15.63 -14.12 2.00
CA VAL A 474 -16.17 -14.68 3.24
C VAL A 474 -17.57 -14.10 3.43
N GLU A 475 -18.55 -14.97 3.66
CA GLU A 475 -19.93 -14.58 3.95
C GLU A 475 -20.09 -14.55 5.46
N ALA A 476 -20.34 -13.37 6.02
CA ALA A 476 -20.56 -13.20 7.45
C ALA A 476 -21.87 -12.47 7.70
N ASP A 477 -22.75 -13.09 8.48
CA ASP A 477 -23.96 -12.48 9.02
C ASP A 477 -23.81 -12.48 10.54
N LEU A 478 -23.30 -11.39 11.09
CA LEU A 478 -22.90 -11.26 12.48
C LEU A 478 -23.63 -10.07 13.11
N GLN A 479 -24.30 -10.35 14.23
CA GLN A 479 -25.09 -9.39 14.99
C GLN A 479 -24.55 -9.25 16.41
N LEU A 480 -24.51 -8.03 16.92
CA LEU A 480 -24.20 -7.77 18.31
C LEU A 480 -25.50 -7.67 19.12
N THR A 481 -25.72 -8.62 20.03
CA THR A 481 -26.86 -8.61 20.96
C THR A 481 -26.34 -8.50 22.38
N GLY A 482 -26.47 -7.32 22.97
CA GLY A 482 -25.84 -7.01 24.26
C GLY A 482 -24.32 -7.19 24.17
N ASN A 483 -23.75 -8.01 25.06
CA ASN A 483 -22.30 -8.29 25.07
C ASN A 483 -21.91 -9.55 24.25
N ARG A 484 -22.83 -10.10 23.46
CA ARG A 484 -22.59 -11.32 22.68
C ARG A 484 -22.62 -11.04 21.18
N ILE A 485 -21.64 -11.57 20.46
CA ILE A 485 -21.67 -11.63 19.00
C ILE A 485 -22.23 -12.97 18.57
N VAL A 486 -23.29 -12.93 17.77
CA VAL A 486 -24.02 -14.11 17.32
C VAL A 486 -24.20 -14.06 15.82
N GLY A 487 -24.07 -15.20 15.15
CA GLY A 487 -24.33 -15.29 13.72
C GLY A 487 -23.54 -16.40 13.05
N LYS A 488 -23.27 -16.24 11.76
CA LYS A 488 -22.60 -17.24 10.94
C LYS A 488 -21.47 -16.66 10.14
N VAL A 489 -20.42 -17.45 9.95
CA VAL A 489 -19.30 -17.14 9.06
C VAL A 489 -19.06 -18.35 8.15
N LYS A 490 -19.05 -18.11 6.84
CA LYS A 490 -18.82 -19.14 5.82
C LYS A 490 -17.70 -18.71 4.88
N ASN A 491 -16.78 -19.62 4.63
CA ASN A 491 -15.76 -19.41 3.61
C ASN A 491 -16.33 -19.72 2.22
N ALA A 492 -16.67 -18.67 1.46
CA ALA A 492 -17.04 -18.77 0.04
C ALA A 492 -15.91 -18.23 -0.88
N THR A 493 -14.66 -18.25 -0.38
CA THR A 493 -13.47 -17.98 -1.20
C THR A 493 -13.04 -19.24 -1.95
N LYS A 494 -12.03 -19.10 -2.80
CA LYS A 494 -11.45 -20.21 -3.58
C LYS A 494 -10.27 -20.90 -2.90
N THR A 495 -10.03 -20.63 -1.62
CA THR A 495 -8.91 -21.17 -0.87
C THR A 495 -9.33 -21.67 0.51
N ASP A 496 -8.64 -22.69 1.01
CA ASP A 496 -8.78 -23.10 2.41
C ASP A 496 -8.11 -22.07 3.32
N LEU A 497 -8.80 -21.71 4.39
CA LEU A 497 -8.33 -20.71 5.36
C LEU A 497 -8.06 -21.37 6.70
N LYS A 498 -6.87 -21.17 7.24
CA LYS A 498 -6.42 -21.62 8.56
C LYS A 498 -6.31 -20.44 9.52
N ASN A 499 -6.32 -20.73 10.82
CA ASN A 499 -6.15 -19.73 11.88
C ASN A 499 -7.05 -18.50 11.66
N CYS A 500 -8.32 -18.74 11.31
CA CYS A 500 -9.30 -17.71 11.02
C CYS A 500 -9.72 -17.00 12.29
N LYS A 501 -9.83 -15.68 12.24
CA LYS A 501 -10.20 -14.85 13.39
C LYS A 501 -11.14 -13.75 12.97
N ILE A 502 -11.97 -13.30 13.90
CA ILE A 502 -12.72 -12.06 13.76
C ILE A 502 -12.31 -11.07 14.84
N GLN A 503 -12.10 -9.82 14.43
CA GLN A 503 -11.85 -8.71 15.33
C GLN A 503 -13.11 -7.84 15.43
N VAL A 504 -13.62 -7.70 16.64
CA VAL A 504 -14.81 -6.90 16.96
C VAL A 504 -14.59 -6.17 18.27
N ALA A 505 -14.87 -4.86 18.31
CA ALA A 505 -14.73 -4.04 19.51
C ALA A 505 -13.35 -4.17 20.19
N GLY A 506 -12.28 -4.21 19.40
CA GLY A 506 -10.92 -4.40 19.89
C GLY A 506 -10.66 -5.79 20.47
N ARG A 507 -11.46 -6.81 20.21
CA ARG A 507 -11.22 -8.19 20.68
C ARG A 507 -11.03 -9.11 19.50
N LEU A 508 -10.09 -10.04 19.61
CA LEU A 508 -9.80 -11.04 18.58
C LEU A 508 -10.36 -12.39 19.01
N ILE A 509 -11.34 -12.87 18.27
CA ILE A 509 -12.05 -14.13 18.51
C ILE A 509 -11.53 -15.16 17.51
N ASP A 510 -11.09 -16.31 18.00
CA ASP A 510 -10.60 -17.41 17.18
C ASP A 510 -11.77 -18.24 16.60
N LEU A 511 -11.75 -18.48 15.29
CA LEU A 511 -12.71 -19.31 14.55
C LEU A 511 -12.10 -20.64 14.08
N GLY A 512 -10.78 -20.82 14.21
CA GLY A 512 -10.07 -22.01 13.76
C GLY A 512 -9.96 -22.14 12.24
N GLU A 513 -10.10 -23.35 11.72
CA GLU A 513 -9.97 -23.64 10.28
C GLU A 513 -11.31 -23.59 9.54
N LEU A 514 -11.33 -22.88 8.41
CA LEU A 514 -12.44 -22.73 7.49
C LEU A 514 -12.03 -23.21 6.09
N SER A 515 -12.23 -24.50 5.80
CA SER A 515 -12.09 -25.03 4.45
C SER A 515 -13.12 -24.43 3.49
N ILE A 516 -12.89 -24.53 2.18
CA ILE A 516 -13.79 -24.00 1.14
C ILE A 516 -15.23 -24.52 1.37
N GLY A 517 -16.19 -23.61 1.42
CA GLY A 517 -17.62 -23.90 1.62
C GLY A 517 -18.03 -24.17 3.07
N LYS A 518 -17.10 -24.28 4.02
CA LYS A 518 -17.40 -24.54 5.44
C LYS A 518 -18.06 -23.32 6.08
N GLU A 519 -19.11 -23.58 6.86
CA GLU A 519 -19.84 -22.61 7.69
C GLU A 519 -19.62 -22.92 9.17
N ILE A 520 -19.40 -21.88 9.97
CA ILE A 520 -19.28 -21.95 11.43
C ILE A 520 -20.31 -21.01 12.05
N GLN A 521 -20.94 -21.49 13.11
CA GLN A 521 -21.83 -20.71 13.97
C GLN A 521 -21.01 -20.00 15.04
N VAL A 522 -21.17 -18.69 15.15
CA VAL A 522 -20.50 -17.85 16.14
C VAL A 522 -21.51 -17.51 17.23
N SER A 523 -21.16 -17.76 18.49
CA SER A 523 -21.94 -17.33 19.65
C SER A 523 -20.99 -17.05 20.82
N GLU A 524 -20.31 -15.93 20.73
CA GLU A 524 -19.23 -15.58 21.66
C GLU A 524 -19.62 -14.43 22.58
N ASP A 525 -19.20 -14.55 23.84
CA ASP A 525 -19.33 -13.47 24.82
C ASP A 525 -18.07 -12.64 24.81
N LEU A 526 -18.19 -11.36 24.49
CA LEU A 526 -17.06 -10.47 24.34
C LEU A 526 -16.31 -10.25 25.67
N SER A 527 -16.94 -10.48 26.83
CA SER A 527 -16.26 -10.39 28.13
C SER A 527 -15.16 -11.44 28.34
N LYS A 528 -15.20 -12.55 27.60
CA LYS A 528 -14.19 -13.61 27.68
C LYS A 528 -12.87 -13.25 26.99
N TRP A 529 -12.93 -12.31 26.05
CA TRP A 529 -11.82 -11.99 25.17
C TRP A 529 -11.16 -10.67 25.61
N PRO A 530 -9.83 -10.64 25.75
CA PRO A 530 -9.13 -9.43 26.16
C PRO A 530 -9.24 -8.35 25.09
N ILE A 531 -9.30 -7.09 25.51
CA ILE A 531 -9.27 -5.93 24.60
C ILE A 531 -7.83 -5.71 24.14
N LEU A 532 -7.61 -5.87 22.85
CA LEU A 532 -6.49 -5.35 22.06
C LEU A 532 -6.68 -3.84 21.88
N ASN A 533 -5.94 -3.05 22.63
CA ASN A 533 -5.89 -1.60 22.46
C ASN A 533 -4.58 -1.19 21.74
N ARG A 534 -4.56 0.01 21.14
CA ARG A 534 -3.36 0.56 20.47
C ARG A 534 -2.12 0.58 21.37
N TRP A 535 -2.33 0.63 22.68
CA TRP A 535 -1.29 0.60 23.69
C TRP A 535 -1.00 -0.80 24.24
N GLY A 536 -1.41 -1.89 23.58
CA GLY A 536 -0.98 -3.27 23.81
C GLY A 536 -0.92 -3.71 25.28
N ASN A 537 -2.03 -4.22 25.84
CA ASN A 537 -1.97 -5.03 27.07
C ASN A 537 -1.02 -6.25 26.88
N MET A 538 -0.57 -6.86 27.99
CA MET A 538 0.37 -8.01 28.19
C MET A 538 0.70 -8.98 27.04
N GLU A 539 -0.17 -9.14 26.06
CA GLU A 539 0.07 -9.86 24.81
C GLU A 539 1.27 -9.35 24.03
N GLU A 540 1.60 -8.05 24.01
CA GLU A 540 2.80 -7.57 23.30
C GLU A 540 4.08 -8.15 23.93
N ARG A 541 4.11 -8.31 25.26
CA ARG A 541 5.22 -8.96 25.97
C ARG A 541 5.29 -10.47 25.70
N GLN A 542 4.15 -11.15 25.74
CA GLN A 542 4.07 -12.57 25.38
C GLN A 542 4.32 -12.82 23.89
N ARG A 543 3.99 -11.86 23.02
CA ARG A 543 4.27 -11.83 21.58
C ARG A 543 5.76 -11.72 21.33
N GLN A 544 6.47 -10.84 22.04
CA GLN A 544 7.94 -10.80 22.02
C GLN A 544 8.56 -12.13 22.48
N GLU A 545 8.01 -12.77 23.52
CA GLU A 545 8.46 -14.09 23.99
C GLU A 545 8.15 -15.23 23.00
N ARG A 546 7.03 -15.18 22.26
CA ARG A 546 6.66 -16.14 21.21
C ARG A 546 7.51 -15.98 19.95
N ILE A 547 7.76 -14.73 19.53
CA ILE A 547 8.69 -14.38 18.44
C ILE A 547 10.08 -14.96 18.69
N GLN A 548 10.51 -15.00 19.95
CA GLN A 548 11.80 -15.57 20.32
C GLN A 548 11.85 -17.11 20.26
N LYS A 549 10.71 -17.80 20.23
CA LYS A 549 10.61 -19.27 20.29
C LYS A 549 10.25 -19.95 18.96
N ASP A 550 9.48 -19.30 18.07
CA ASP A 550 9.06 -19.89 16.80
C ASP A 550 9.14 -18.90 15.63
N THR A 551 10.01 -19.20 14.67
CA THR A 551 10.23 -18.36 13.48
C THR A 551 9.08 -18.43 12.47
N SER A 552 8.21 -19.43 12.53
CA SER A 552 7.01 -19.50 11.67
C SER A 552 5.97 -18.44 12.06
N ILE A 553 5.80 -18.24 13.37
CA ILE A 553 4.89 -17.26 13.98
C ILE A 553 5.32 -15.81 13.64
N ILE A 554 6.62 -15.56 13.45
CA ILE A 554 7.14 -14.22 13.13
C ILE A 554 6.52 -13.68 11.84
N ARG A 555 6.29 -14.52 10.81
CA ARG A 555 5.75 -14.04 9.53
C ARG A 555 4.29 -13.66 9.65
N GLU A 556 3.48 -14.53 10.25
CA GLU A 556 2.05 -14.29 10.45
C GLU A 556 1.83 -13.03 11.32
N GLU A 557 2.55 -12.92 12.43
CA GLU A 557 2.47 -11.79 13.35
C GLU A 557 2.91 -10.46 12.72
N ARG A 558 3.94 -10.48 11.87
CA ARG A 558 4.42 -9.26 11.21
C ARG A 558 3.47 -8.79 10.12
N MET A 559 2.91 -9.72 9.38
CA MET A 559 1.89 -9.45 8.36
C MET A 559 0.56 -8.95 8.98
N LEU A 560 0.20 -9.36 10.20
CA LEU A 560 -0.92 -8.76 10.95
C LEU A 560 -0.61 -7.35 11.46
N SER A 561 0.65 -7.09 11.83
CA SER A 561 1.07 -5.73 12.23
C SER A 561 1.32 -4.79 11.06
N ASP A 562 1.24 -5.29 9.82
CA ASP A 562 1.31 -4.46 8.62
C ASP A 562 0.04 -3.61 8.59
N LYS A 563 0.18 -2.37 9.09
CA LYS A 563 -0.90 -1.41 9.30
C LYS A 563 -1.45 -0.93 7.95
N LEU A 564 -2.17 -1.79 7.25
CA LEU A 564 -3.08 -1.38 6.18
C LEU A 564 -4.20 -0.55 6.81
N GLY A 565 -4.00 0.78 6.82
CA GLY A 565 -5.06 1.78 6.73
C GLY A 565 -6.05 1.94 7.89
N THR A 566 -6.04 1.11 8.93
CA THR A 566 -6.83 1.39 10.14
C THR A 566 -6.00 2.26 11.06
N ASP A 567 -6.01 3.54 10.71
CA ASP A 567 -6.05 4.62 11.68
C ASP A 567 -6.98 4.24 12.85
N GLY A 568 -6.85 4.91 13.99
CA GLY A 568 -7.75 4.74 15.14
C GLY A 568 -9.18 5.23 14.85
N GLN A 569 -9.68 5.03 13.63
CA GLN A 569 -10.99 5.41 13.15
C GLN A 569 -11.89 4.20 13.33
N LEU A 570 -12.76 4.34 14.33
CA LEU A 570 -14.06 3.70 14.51
C LEU A 570 -14.35 2.57 13.53
N SER A 571 -14.54 1.37 14.06
CA SER A 571 -15.32 0.42 13.30
C SER A 571 -16.39 -0.24 14.16
N THR A 572 -17.61 0.23 13.94
CA THR A 572 -18.81 -0.59 13.75
C THR A 572 -18.63 -1.63 12.63
N ARG A 573 -17.40 -2.11 12.36
CA ARG A 573 -17.11 -3.14 11.37
C ARG A 573 -16.39 -4.28 12.07
N ILE A 574 -16.63 -5.47 11.58
CA ILE A 574 -15.96 -6.69 12.01
C ILE A 574 -14.89 -6.94 10.96
N GLU A 575 -13.65 -7.06 11.40
CA GLU A 575 -12.58 -7.52 10.52
C GLU A 575 -12.47 -9.03 10.62
N PHE A 576 -12.55 -9.73 9.51
CA PHE A 576 -12.14 -11.12 9.40
C PHE A 576 -10.71 -11.20 8.88
N SER A 577 -9.93 -12.12 9.45
CA SER A 577 -8.60 -12.48 8.96
C SER A 577 -8.43 -14.00 8.92
N GLY A 578 -7.70 -14.52 7.94
CA GLY A 578 -7.38 -15.94 7.83
C GLY A 578 -6.17 -16.18 6.96
N TRP A 579 -5.49 -17.31 7.17
CA TRP A 579 -4.24 -17.64 6.49
C TRP A 579 -4.43 -18.72 5.43
N SER A 580 -3.79 -18.54 4.28
CA SER A 580 -3.69 -19.57 3.25
C SER A 580 -2.23 -19.81 2.87
N GLU A 581 -1.86 -21.08 2.76
CA GLU A 581 -0.56 -21.54 2.25
C GLU A 581 -0.68 -22.07 0.82
N GLN A 582 -1.80 -21.78 0.15
CA GLN A 582 -2.02 -22.20 -1.22
C GLN A 582 -0.96 -21.60 -2.15
N LYS A 583 -0.58 -22.38 -3.16
CA LYS A 583 0.42 -21.96 -4.14
C LYS A 583 -0.02 -20.69 -4.86
N SER A 584 0.87 -19.70 -4.87
CA SER A 584 0.65 -18.40 -5.51
C SER A 584 1.28 -18.35 -6.90
N SER A 585 0.58 -17.75 -7.86
CA SER A 585 1.10 -17.45 -9.20
C SER A 585 1.61 -16.01 -9.32
N LEU A 586 1.70 -15.27 -8.21
CA LEU A 586 2.02 -13.84 -8.20
C LEU A 586 3.47 -13.54 -8.61
N PHE A 587 4.42 -14.43 -8.29
CA PHE A 587 5.80 -14.33 -8.76
C PHE A 587 6.29 -15.64 -9.36
N GLN A 588 6.58 -15.66 -10.66
CA GLN A 588 7.10 -16.84 -11.33
C GLN A 588 8.58 -16.68 -11.67
N ILE A 589 9.43 -17.55 -11.12
CA ILE A 589 10.86 -17.56 -11.46
C ILE A 589 11.05 -18.36 -12.76
N LYS A 590 11.57 -17.75 -13.82
CA LYS A 590 11.70 -18.40 -15.14
C LYS A 590 12.72 -19.54 -15.15
N GLN A 591 13.80 -19.41 -14.38
CA GLN A 591 14.86 -20.41 -14.28
C GLN A 591 14.51 -21.59 -13.36
N ALA A 592 13.40 -21.53 -12.62
CA ALA A 592 13.02 -22.60 -11.70
C ALA A 592 12.60 -23.88 -12.47
N LYS A 593 13.28 -24.99 -12.17
CA LYS A 593 12.96 -26.31 -12.76
C LYS A 593 11.55 -26.79 -12.39
N ASN A 594 11.10 -26.44 -11.19
CA ASN A 594 9.76 -26.72 -10.72
C ASN A 594 9.16 -25.42 -10.17
N ARG A 595 8.32 -24.75 -10.96
CA ARG A 595 7.67 -23.49 -10.57
C ARG A 595 6.75 -23.64 -9.34
N GLN A 596 6.50 -24.86 -8.91
CA GLN A 596 5.56 -25.26 -7.86
C GLN A 596 6.18 -25.38 -6.45
N GLU A 597 7.49 -25.16 -6.29
CA GLU A 597 8.23 -25.35 -5.02
C GLU A 597 8.44 -24.05 -4.22
N GLN A 598 7.77 -22.96 -4.60
CA GLN A 598 7.86 -21.70 -3.85
C GLN A 598 7.05 -21.76 -2.55
N ASN A 599 7.61 -21.18 -1.49
CA ASN A 599 6.92 -21.05 -0.21
C ASN A 599 5.95 -19.86 -0.27
N ASN A 600 4.68 -20.08 0.02
CA ASN A 600 3.66 -19.04 -0.07
C ASN A 600 2.92 -18.92 1.26
N LEU A 601 2.70 -17.69 1.72
CA LEU A 601 1.85 -17.41 2.86
C LEU A 601 1.00 -16.18 2.55
N THR A 602 -0.30 -16.35 2.63
CA THR A 602 -1.28 -15.33 2.26
C THR A 602 -2.17 -15.02 3.44
N LEU A 603 -2.24 -13.75 3.82
CA LEU A 603 -3.22 -13.23 4.76
C LEU A 603 -4.44 -12.74 3.96
N VAL A 604 -5.60 -13.34 4.20
CA VAL A 604 -6.88 -12.90 3.64
C VAL A 604 -7.60 -12.05 4.67
N ARG A 605 -8.02 -10.84 4.29
CA ARG A 605 -8.78 -9.90 5.14
C ARG A 605 -10.08 -9.52 4.47
N GLN A 606 -11.12 -9.31 5.26
CA GLN A 606 -12.39 -8.75 4.80
C GLN A 606 -13.07 -8.00 5.93
N TYR A 607 -13.70 -6.86 5.62
CA TYR A 607 -14.45 -6.08 6.60
C TYR A 607 -15.95 -6.23 6.38
N PHE A 608 -16.69 -6.43 7.47
CA PHE A 608 -18.15 -6.55 7.47
C PHE A 608 -18.78 -5.44 8.29
N PRO A 609 -19.94 -4.90 7.90
CA PRO A 609 -20.69 -4.03 8.79
C PRO A 609 -21.15 -4.81 10.03
N LEU A 610 -21.03 -4.21 11.21
CA LEU A 610 -21.62 -4.72 12.44
C LEU A 610 -23.12 -4.43 12.42
N GLN A 611 -23.94 -5.48 12.32
CA GLN A 611 -25.38 -5.33 12.37
C GLN A 611 -25.84 -5.13 13.82
N LEU A 612 -26.60 -4.06 14.04
CA LEU A 612 -27.26 -3.77 15.32
C LEU A 612 -28.78 -3.93 15.11
N PRO A 613 -29.48 -4.77 15.89
CA PRO A 613 -30.93 -4.95 15.75
C PRO A 613 -31.69 -3.63 15.95
N ALA A 614 -32.62 -3.26 15.08
CA ALA A 614 -33.38 -2.01 15.18
C ALA A 614 -34.40 -2.03 16.33
N GLY A 615 -34.56 -0.89 17.02
CA GLY A 615 -35.58 -0.70 18.05
C GLY A 615 -35.33 -1.45 19.37
N VAL A 616 -34.16 -2.08 19.53
CA VAL A 616 -33.78 -2.80 20.75
C VAL A 616 -32.68 -2.01 21.47
N PRO A 617 -32.70 -1.93 22.82
CA PRO A 617 -31.57 -1.40 23.56
C PRO A 617 -30.30 -2.21 23.28
N VAL A 618 -29.27 -1.54 22.79
CA VAL A 618 -27.97 -2.13 22.49
C VAL A 618 -26.94 -1.56 23.47
N LYS A 619 -26.16 -2.46 24.08
CA LYS A 619 -24.98 -2.13 24.87
C LYS A 619 -23.72 -2.45 24.08
N LEU A 620 -23.06 -1.42 23.62
CA LEU A 620 -21.78 -1.50 22.95
C LEU A 620 -20.67 -1.69 24.01
N PRO A 621 -19.85 -2.75 23.89
CA PRO A 621 -18.81 -3.06 24.86
C PRO A 621 -17.63 -2.06 24.77
N PRO A 622 -16.78 -2.01 25.81
CA PRO A 622 -15.58 -1.19 25.77
C PRO A 622 -14.61 -1.61 24.67
N GLY A 623 -13.92 -0.64 24.05
CA GLY A 623 -12.95 -0.85 22.96
C GLY A 623 -13.43 -0.44 21.56
N LEU A 624 -14.70 -0.06 21.39
CA LEU A 624 -15.24 0.43 20.10
C LEU A 624 -14.83 1.87 19.77
N VAL A 625 -14.63 2.69 20.81
CA VAL A 625 -14.23 4.09 20.67
C VAL A 625 -12.83 4.22 21.23
N PRO A 626 -11.81 4.41 20.36
CA PRO A 626 -10.45 4.58 20.83
C PRO A 626 -10.29 5.93 21.51
N ALA A 627 -9.48 5.95 22.57
CA ALA A 627 -9.05 7.20 23.19
C ALA A 627 -8.00 7.88 22.31
N GLN A 628 -7.96 9.21 22.33
CA GLN A 628 -6.87 10.02 21.78
C GLN A 628 -6.29 10.90 22.88
N VAL A 629 -4.97 11.03 22.95
CA VAL A 629 -4.34 11.95 23.92
C VAL A 629 -4.28 13.34 23.30
N THR A 630 -4.96 14.30 23.92
CA THR A 630 -5.06 15.69 23.40
C THR A 630 -4.25 16.70 24.19
N ASP A 631 -3.88 16.39 25.45
CA ASP A 631 -3.14 17.29 26.32
C ASP A 631 -2.36 16.50 27.40
N GLY A 632 -1.19 17.02 27.79
CA GLY A 632 -0.25 16.42 28.74
C GLY A 632 1.14 16.13 28.15
N PHE A 633 2.15 16.00 29.01
CA PHE A 633 3.49 15.56 28.60
C PHE A 633 3.56 14.04 28.65
N TYR A 634 3.59 13.40 27.48
CA TYR A 634 3.53 11.95 27.37
C TYR A 634 4.52 11.33 26.40
N GLY A 635 4.83 10.06 26.65
CA GLY A 635 5.41 9.12 25.67
C GLY A 635 4.53 7.89 25.56
N GLU A 636 4.36 7.35 24.36
CA GLU A 636 3.67 6.08 24.17
C GLU A 636 4.63 4.91 24.40
N GLU A 637 4.23 3.94 25.20
CA GLU A 637 4.98 2.72 25.46
C GLU A 637 4.05 1.50 25.32
N PRO A 638 4.59 0.30 25.03
CA PRO A 638 3.81 -0.93 25.15
C PRO A 638 3.22 -1.06 26.57
N GLY A 639 1.90 -1.11 26.67
CA GLY A 639 1.13 -1.18 27.91
C GLY A 639 0.42 0.11 28.34
N GLY A 640 0.60 1.25 27.65
CA GLY A 640 -0.15 2.48 27.95
C GLY A 640 0.56 3.78 27.55
N VAL A 641 0.13 4.87 28.16
CA VAL A 641 0.76 6.18 27.98
C VAL A 641 1.57 6.51 29.23
N VAL A 642 2.86 6.79 29.06
CA VAL A 642 3.72 7.27 30.13
C VAL A 642 3.54 8.77 30.23
N SER A 643 2.89 9.24 31.29
CA SER A 643 2.68 10.67 31.53
C SER A 643 3.53 11.18 32.70
N ARG A 644 3.95 12.45 32.60
CA ARG A 644 4.50 13.23 33.72
C ARG A 644 3.54 14.38 34.04
N GLY A 645 2.56 14.11 34.91
CA GLY A 645 1.52 15.07 35.29
C GLY A 645 0.12 14.67 34.80
N ASP A 646 -0.80 15.62 34.75
CA ASP A 646 -2.16 15.37 34.24
C ASP A 646 -2.11 15.01 32.74
N ILE A 647 -2.95 14.05 32.34
CA ILE A 647 -3.13 13.63 30.95
C ILE A 647 -4.61 13.72 30.58
N THR A 648 -4.90 14.22 29.38
CA THR A 648 -6.25 14.32 28.84
C THR A 648 -6.44 13.33 27.69
N PHE A 649 -7.49 12.53 27.81
CA PHE A 649 -8.00 11.64 26.78
C PHE A 649 -9.29 12.22 26.20
N GLU A 650 -9.41 12.17 24.88
CA GLU A 650 -10.60 12.54 24.12
C GLU A 650 -11.16 11.31 23.41
N TYR A 651 -12.49 11.21 23.37
CA TYR A 651 -13.21 10.14 22.71
C TYR A 651 -14.21 10.78 21.74
N ASN A 652 -14.03 10.51 20.44
CA ASN A 652 -14.94 10.98 19.41
C ASN A 652 -16.02 9.92 19.17
N LEU A 653 -17.26 10.23 19.56
CA LEU A 653 -18.39 9.31 19.42
C LEU A 653 -19.14 9.50 18.10
N ASN A 654 -18.79 10.49 17.27
CA ASN A 654 -19.55 10.90 16.10
C ASN A 654 -19.80 9.76 15.10
N GLY A 655 -18.80 8.89 14.89
CA GLY A 655 -18.93 7.75 13.96
C GLY A 655 -20.04 6.75 14.33
N LEU A 656 -20.35 6.60 15.63
CA LEU A 656 -21.46 5.76 16.09
C LEU A 656 -22.83 6.35 15.70
N PHE A 657 -22.92 7.68 15.65
CA PHE A 657 -24.16 8.40 15.31
C PHE A 657 -24.36 8.53 13.80
N ALA A 658 -23.27 8.68 13.04
CA ALA A 658 -23.30 8.92 11.60
C ALA A 658 -23.66 7.67 10.77
N GLU A 659 -23.20 6.48 11.18
CA GLU A 659 -23.47 5.23 10.44
C GLU A 659 -24.68 4.44 10.98
N ALA A 660 -24.95 4.45 12.29
CA ALA A 660 -25.79 3.42 12.92
C ALA A 660 -27.18 3.86 13.39
N LYS A 661 -27.63 5.09 13.06
CA LYS A 661 -28.91 5.61 13.58
C LYS A 661 -29.03 5.40 15.11
N PHE A 662 -27.93 5.52 15.84
CA PHE A 662 -27.86 5.13 17.25
C PHE A 662 -28.16 6.34 18.14
N VAL A 663 -29.23 6.26 18.94
CA VAL A 663 -29.55 7.26 19.96
C VAL A 663 -28.85 6.88 21.25
N LEU A 664 -27.79 7.60 21.57
CA LEU A 664 -27.04 7.45 22.81
C LEU A 664 -27.91 7.78 24.04
N GLN A 665 -27.94 6.87 25.01
CA GLN A 665 -28.64 7.04 26.28
C GLN A 665 -27.67 7.17 27.46
N THR A 666 -26.67 6.30 27.53
CA THR A 666 -25.72 6.24 28.64
C THR A 666 -24.30 5.96 28.15
N VAL A 667 -23.31 6.60 28.76
CA VAL A 667 -21.89 6.27 28.60
C VAL A 667 -21.34 5.79 29.94
N HIS A 668 -20.82 4.57 29.95
CA HIS A 668 -20.12 3.98 31.09
C HIS A 668 -18.62 4.08 30.89
N ILE A 669 -17.94 4.74 31.82
CA ILE A 669 -16.49 4.89 31.87
C ILE A 669 -15.98 3.89 32.90
N GLY A 670 -15.35 2.81 32.42
CA GLY A 670 -14.82 1.71 33.23
C GLY A 670 -13.32 1.50 33.05
N ASP A 671 -12.80 0.42 33.64
CA ASP A 671 -11.37 0.06 33.63
C ASP A 671 -10.45 1.23 34.03
N LEU A 672 -10.88 1.98 35.04
CA LEU A 672 -10.16 3.13 35.55
C LEU A 672 -8.79 2.72 36.14
N PRO A 673 -7.70 3.40 35.77
CA PRO A 673 -6.38 3.11 36.35
C PRO A 673 -6.37 3.42 37.85
N GLU A 674 -5.46 2.78 38.59
CA GLU A 674 -5.37 2.92 40.06
C GLU A 674 -5.26 4.39 40.50
N THR A 675 -4.57 5.23 39.73
CA THR A 675 -4.47 6.67 39.98
C THR A 675 -5.80 7.39 39.88
N ALA A 676 -6.67 6.99 38.94
CA ALA A 676 -8.03 7.52 38.81
C ALA A 676 -8.93 7.04 39.95
N LEU A 677 -8.77 5.79 40.40
CA LEU A 677 -9.48 5.26 41.55
C LEU A 677 -9.07 5.96 42.85
N GLN A 678 -7.81 6.39 42.99
CA GLN A 678 -7.30 7.10 44.18
C GLN A 678 -7.60 8.60 44.16
N ASN A 679 -7.35 9.27 43.03
CA ASN A 679 -7.40 10.74 42.94
C ASN A 679 -8.72 11.27 42.35
N GLY A 680 -9.53 10.40 41.76
CA GLY A 680 -10.69 10.76 40.96
C GLY A 680 -10.37 10.98 39.48
N ILE A 681 -11.42 11.09 38.68
CA ILE A 681 -11.39 11.41 37.25
C ILE A 681 -12.07 12.75 37.01
N LYS A 682 -11.51 13.58 36.13
CA LYS A 682 -12.12 14.84 35.71
C LYS A 682 -12.77 14.65 34.35
N ILE A 683 -14.02 15.07 34.20
CA ILE A 683 -14.75 15.05 32.93
C ILE A 683 -15.07 16.49 32.55
N TYR A 684 -14.88 16.82 31.28
CA TYR A 684 -15.11 18.19 30.82
C TYR A 684 -16.61 18.47 30.61
N ASP A 685 -17.10 19.55 31.21
CA ASP A 685 -18.44 20.09 30.99
C ASP A 685 -18.37 21.20 29.94
N TRP A 686 -18.92 20.92 28.76
CA TRP A 686 -18.90 21.83 27.62
C TRP A 686 -19.84 23.03 27.77
N GLN A 687 -20.89 22.90 28.59
CA GLN A 687 -21.83 24.00 28.84
C GLN A 687 -21.25 25.01 29.83
N LYS A 688 -20.51 24.54 30.84
CA LYS A 688 -19.84 25.38 31.84
C LYS A 688 -18.41 25.76 31.47
N ASN A 689 -17.86 25.18 30.39
CA ASN A 689 -16.48 25.37 29.96
C ASN A 689 -15.48 25.04 31.08
N ALA A 690 -15.74 23.99 31.86
CA ALA A 690 -15.01 23.67 33.10
C ALA A 690 -14.87 22.15 33.34
N TRP A 691 -13.84 21.76 34.09
CA TRP A 691 -13.65 20.37 34.50
C TRP A 691 -14.46 20.04 35.75
N VAL A 692 -15.22 18.95 35.70
CA VAL A 692 -15.99 18.42 36.84
C VAL A 692 -15.30 17.16 37.36
N GLU A 693 -15.01 17.13 38.67
CA GLU A 693 -14.28 16.04 39.30
C GLU A 693 -15.24 14.99 39.89
N PHE A 694 -14.97 13.71 39.60
CA PHE A 694 -15.70 12.55 40.10
C PHE A 694 -14.77 11.72 40.98
N LYS A 695 -15.14 11.55 42.25
CA LYS A 695 -14.36 10.82 43.26
C LYS A 695 -15.18 9.68 43.89
N PRO A 696 -14.55 8.57 44.31
CA PRO A 696 -15.24 7.54 45.10
C PRO A 696 -15.88 8.16 46.36
N GLY A 697 -17.16 7.83 46.62
CA GLY A 697 -17.87 8.29 47.82
C GLY A 697 -18.39 9.74 47.78
N LYS A 698 -18.20 10.47 46.67
CA LYS A 698 -18.74 11.82 46.47
C LYS A 698 -19.62 11.87 45.23
N LYS A 699 -20.89 12.25 45.43
CA LYS A 699 -21.82 12.53 44.34
C LYS A 699 -21.44 13.83 43.64
N SER A 700 -21.58 13.85 42.31
CA SER A 700 -21.56 15.09 41.51
C SER A 700 -22.70 16.02 41.94
N ILE A 701 -22.73 17.24 41.40
CA ILE A 701 -23.78 18.25 41.64
C ILE A 701 -25.20 17.72 41.28
N THR A 702 -25.29 16.69 40.44
CA THR A 702 -26.51 16.04 39.94
C THR A 702 -26.74 14.63 40.52
N GLY A 703 -25.86 14.13 41.38
CA GLY A 703 -26.03 12.84 42.05
C GLY A 703 -25.28 11.64 41.45
N VAL A 704 -24.49 11.84 40.39
CA VAL A 704 -23.66 10.77 39.78
C VAL A 704 -22.46 10.46 40.69
N GLU A 705 -22.28 9.20 41.06
CA GLU A 705 -21.23 8.73 41.95
C GLU A 705 -20.36 7.68 41.26
N MET A 706 -19.04 7.71 41.49
CA MET A 706 -18.17 6.62 41.07
C MET A 706 -18.50 5.37 41.90
N THR A 707 -19.18 4.41 41.30
CA THR A 707 -19.64 3.19 41.95
C THR A 707 -18.85 2.00 41.41
N GLN A 708 -18.24 1.21 42.30
CA GLN A 708 -17.43 0.03 41.93
C GLN A 708 -16.34 0.29 40.86
N GLY A 709 -15.76 1.50 40.84
CA GLY A 709 -14.70 1.85 39.87
C GLY A 709 -15.20 2.21 38.47
N MET A 710 -16.49 2.52 38.32
CA MET A 710 -17.12 2.98 37.08
C MET A 710 -17.82 4.32 37.28
N VAL A 711 -17.81 5.18 36.26
CA VAL A 711 -18.62 6.41 36.19
C VAL A 711 -19.62 6.27 35.05
N SER A 712 -20.91 6.48 35.32
CA SER A 712 -21.96 6.39 34.29
C SER A 712 -22.60 7.76 34.07
N LEU A 713 -22.55 8.25 32.83
CA LEU A 713 -23.16 9.51 32.41
C LEU A 713 -24.44 9.20 31.65
N SER A 714 -25.58 9.76 32.10
CA SER A 714 -26.88 9.63 31.43
C SER A 714 -27.66 10.95 31.53
N GLY A 715 -28.71 11.10 30.71
CA GLY A 715 -29.62 12.25 30.77
C GLY A 715 -28.91 13.61 30.66
N GLU A 716 -29.15 14.50 31.62
CA GLU A 716 -28.61 15.86 31.62
C GLU A 716 -27.09 15.91 31.77
N ASP A 717 -26.49 14.99 32.55
CA ASP A 717 -25.04 14.95 32.73
C ASP A 717 -24.31 14.55 31.45
N LEU A 718 -24.89 13.61 30.71
CA LEU A 718 -24.37 13.23 29.40
C LEU A 718 -24.44 14.41 28.42
N ASN A 719 -25.58 15.11 28.36
CA ASN A 719 -25.77 16.27 27.49
C ASN A 719 -24.84 17.44 27.83
N ARG A 720 -24.41 17.57 29.09
CA ARG A 720 -23.44 18.59 29.52
C ARG A 720 -22.01 18.22 29.18
N CYS A 721 -21.67 16.94 29.31
CA CYS A 721 -20.30 16.45 29.11
C CYS A 721 -19.97 16.07 27.65
N LEU A 722 -20.96 16.09 26.76
CA LEU A 722 -20.80 15.77 25.35
C LEU A 722 -20.80 17.04 24.49
N SER A 723 -19.81 17.18 23.60
CA SER A 723 -19.72 18.34 22.70
C SER A 723 -20.80 18.32 21.61
N THR A 724 -20.93 19.43 20.87
CA THR A 724 -21.77 19.48 19.66
C THR A 724 -21.32 18.49 18.58
N GLU A 725 -20.01 18.20 18.54
CA GLU A 725 -19.37 17.24 17.64
C GLU A 725 -19.31 15.82 18.24
N LYS A 726 -20.00 15.60 19.37
CA LYS A 726 -20.08 14.31 20.06
C LYS A 726 -18.75 13.84 20.65
N GLU A 727 -17.96 14.77 21.17
CA GLU A 727 -16.69 14.49 21.84
C GLU A 727 -16.86 14.45 23.36
N LEU A 728 -16.19 13.50 24.00
CA LEU A 728 -16.09 13.36 25.45
C LEU A 728 -14.62 13.49 25.87
N ARG A 729 -14.33 14.36 26.85
CA ARG A 729 -12.96 14.56 27.37
C ARG A 729 -12.84 14.12 28.82
N LEU A 730 -11.83 13.29 29.08
CA LEU A 730 -11.48 12.74 30.38
C LEU A 730 -10.06 13.15 30.75
N LYS A 731 -9.85 13.65 31.97
CA LYS A 731 -8.53 14.01 32.49
C LYS A 731 -8.19 13.19 33.73
N LEU A 732 -7.00 12.61 33.72
CA LEU A 732 -6.43 11.80 34.79
C LEU A 732 -5.21 12.48 35.38
N SER A 733 -5.08 12.46 36.70
CA SER A 733 -3.89 13.00 37.37
C SER A 733 -2.79 11.95 37.46
N GLY A 734 -1.64 12.21 36.80
CA GLY A 734 -0.51 11.29 36.72
C GLY A 734 0.37 11.20 37.98
N GLY A 735 0.11 12.03 38.99
CA GLY A 735 0.92 12.10 40.23
C GLY A 735 2.26 12.82 40.05
N GLU A 736 2.78 13.40 41.13
CA GLU A 736 3.81 14.46 41.02
C GLU A 736 5.27 13.99 40.90
N GLN A 737 5.63 12.71 41.10
CA GLN A 737 7.06 12.37 41.33
C GLN A 737 7.72 11.29 40.46
N LYS A 738 7.00 10.44 39.71
CA LYS A 738 7.62 9.47 38.76
C LYS A 738 6.70 9.20 37.56
N PRO A 739 7.25 9.09 36.34
CA PRO A 739 6.49 8.67 35.17
C PRO A 739 5.84 7.30 35.45
N LYS A 740 4.51 7.22 35.26
CA LYS A 740 3.73 5.99 35.39
C LYS A 740 3.08 5.69 34.05
N ILE A 741 2.99 4.40 33.71
CA ILE A 741 2.18 3.91 32.60
C ILE A 741 0.71 4.02 33.03
N ILE A 742 -0.07 4.76 32.25
CA ILE A 742 -1.49 4.99 32.46
C ILE A 742 -2.23 4.41 31.26
N LEU A 743 -3.16 3.49 31.52
CA LEU A 743 -4.09 3.02 30.49
C LEU A 743 -5.26 4.00 30.37
N PRO A 744 -5.75 4.26 29.15
CA PRO A 744 -6.95 5.06 28.96
C PRO A 744 -8.17 4.34 29.55
N PRO A 745 -9.07 5.08 30.22
CA PRO A 745 -10.38 4.57 30.60
C PRO A 745 -11.10 3.96 29.40
N GLN A 746 -11.91 2.93 29.64
CA GLN A 746 -12.64 2.26 28.57
C GLN A 746 -14.11 2.71 28.57
N LEU A 747 -14.67 2.98 27.37
CA LEU A 747 -16.05 3.43 27.21
C LEU A 747 -16.97 2.30 26.75
N SER A 748 -17.93 1.91 27.58
CA SER A 748 -19.11 1.14 27.15
C SER A 748 -20.29 2.09 26.94
N ILE A 749 -21.11 1.83 25.94
CA ILE A 749 -22.13 2.76 25.47
C ILE A 749 -23.47 2.05 25.40
N GLU A 750 -24.52 2.64 25.95
CA GLU A 750 -25.90 2.14 25.86
C GLU A 750 -26.77 3.11 25.08
N GLY A 751 -27.65 2.57 24.24
CA GLY A 751 -28.55 3.36 23.42
C GLY A 751 -29.53 2.50 22.63
N VAL A 752 -30.32 3.16 21.80
CA VAL A 752 -31.33 2.51 20.94
C VAL A 752 -31.05 2.87 19.49
N THR A 753 -31.01 1.85 18.65
CA THR A 753 -30.91 1.97 17.18
C THR A 753 -32.26 2.34 16.57
N GLN A 754 -32.28 3.33 15.68
CA GLN A 754 -33.50 3.79 14.97
C GLN A 754 -33.72 3.10 13.63
#